data_AF-A0A3B8YVP4-F1
#
_entry.id   AF-A0A3B8YVP4-F1
#
_cell.length_a   1.000
_cell.length_b   1.000
_cell.length_c   1.000
_cell.angle_alpha   90.00
_cell.angle_beta   90.00
_cell.angle_gamma   90.00
#
_symmetry.space_group_name_H-M   'P 1'
#
loop_
_entity.id
_entity.type
_entity.pdbx_description
1 polymer ?
#
loop_
_entity_poly.entity_id
_entity_poly.type
_entity_poly.pdbx_seq_one_letter_code
_entity_poly.pdbx_strand_id
1 'polypeptide(L)'
;MNMLLQFLAIVVLMVLTNRFVGEPLKNRLSGFFKLLLTVGMVYHLLLWPVSDGAGEKVPAWDLMVDLLRNIDPVVFWTFAGIGAVVRFLGVVASMYRWQLVLRGQRIELPFWHILGAFLIGRAIGFFLPSTAGLDGYKLYDASRFSGRTVEVTAGTVLEKVLGITGIFLTYLVALPFGMSIFGENALTVAMITVPLALGIIAGLLTLLWFPGVIQWVIETVPIPAKAQIQGVILRTSAAAAAYRNQKPLVLLMLLMSFLVHFCTAAMYFFMAIAVGAGAEAVFWPVVFGSAIQIFATVIGPTIGGIGIREAAQVLTLGALLGPIVAAVSATLGFWVGEVPTLFGFVFWMVRGPDYTPSYCRVNGEQVDYEETARMAVELESTGEREAREALEAAGESSSAAVLPQPRRLFLAAGLGMGAGILAGILIGCVEAAVIGSGGFGPESQVLWYGPLVYALILGGLGTAGGAVLSVLPMREEEVRGWVPTLGFAATLVPLGLAVLLFRVRRDVYLEQMPPLPVLLAILGGAAVLAIVILAFGRRFFRSPLGAVARPGPAILLLLTVMGAGAIFGPSETTAIVEVRDEIPEHLKDRPNVVLVIADTLRADHLGSYGDTRGLTPNLDAMADEGTVWQAFGQSSWTKPSVATILTSLYAASHGAMSKPAILPDVVTIADALQSEGYATSGFVSNINLAPSFNFQQGFDEYTYYAPDYLFGAEESSSKLVIYSILRVVNFKMQKSQWVEQYYQDSRTVNADALEWLSRHKDDRFFTLIHYMDPHDPYFVHPYEGR
;
A
#
# COMPACT_ATOMS: atom_id res chain seq x y z
N MET A 1 -11.92 -3.20 -5.03
CA MET A 1 -12.07 -1.87 -4.41
C MET A 1 -13.39 -1.68 -3.65
N ASN A 2 -14.54 -2.20 -4.07
CA ASN A 2 -15.77 -2.17 -3.24
C ASN A 2 -15.54 -2.68 -1.81
N MET A 3 -14.77 -3.76 -1.68
CA MET A 3 -14.37 -4.33 -0.40
C MET A 3 -13.49 -3.41 0.47
N LEU A 4 -12.47 -2.78 -0.11
CA LEU A 4 -11.53 -1.93 0.63
C LEU A 4 -12.18 -0.60 1.03
N LEU A 5 -13.09 -0.07 0.19
CA LEU A 5 -13.95 1.07 0.50
C LEU A 5 -15.01 0.73 1.56
N GLN A 6 -15.64 -0.44 1.48
CA GLN A 6 -16.54 -0.94 2.53
C GLN A 6 -15.80 -1.12 3.85
N PHE A 7 -14.60 -1.67 3.84
CA PHE A 7 -13.77 -1.80 5.05
C PHE A 7 -13.31 -0.47 5.60
N LEU A 8 -12.85 0.46 4.75
CA LEU A 8 -12.53 1.81 5.20
C LEU A 8 -13.77 2.50 5.78
N ALA A 9 -14.93 2.35 5.13
CA ALA A 9 -16.19 2.90 5.60
C ALA A 9 -16.62 2.30 6.94
N ILE A 10 -16.49 0.98 7.13
CA ILE A 10 -16.80 0.31 8.40
C ILE A 10 -15.82 0.70 9.49
N VAL A 11 -14.52 0.79 9.20
CA VAL A 11 -13.49 1.27 10.15
C VAL A 11 -13.76 2.73 10.52
N VAL A 12 -14.11 3.57 9.56
CA VAL A 12 -14.52 4.97 9.79
C VAL A 12 -15.80 5.02 10.62
N LEU A 13 -16.85 4.27 10.28
CA LEU A 13 -18.09 4.15 11.04
C LEU A 13 -17.83 3.65 12.47
N MET A 14 -16.94 2.69 12.65
CA MET A 14 -16.54 2.20 13.96
C MET A 14 -15.87 3.32 14.77
N VAL A 15 -14.92 4.04 14.17
CA VAL A 15 -14.25 5.19 14.80
C VAL A 15 -15.25 6.31 15.12
N LEU A 16 -16.24 6.57 14.26
CA LEU A 16 -17.31 7.54 14.48
C LEU A 16 -18.26 7.08 15.60
N THR A 17 -18.63 5.80 15.64
CA THR A 17 -19.62 5.32 16.60
C THR A 17 -19.04 5.15 18.00
N ASN A 18 -17.75 4.83 18.10
CA ASN A 18 -17.00 4.87 19.36
C ASN A 18 -16.88 6.31 19.94
N ARG A 19 -17.43 7.30 19.23
CA ARG A 19 -17.18 8.73 19.40
C ARG A 19 -18.44 9.59 19.52
N PHE A 20 -19.58 9.16 19.02
CA PHE A 20 -20.86 9.88 19.15
C PHE A 20 -21.84 9.23 20.15
N VAL A 21 -21.49 8.05 20.66
CA VAL A 21 -22.37 7.26 21.52
C VAL A 21 -21.78 7.21 22.93
N GLY A 22 -22.61 7.46 23.94
CA GLY A 22 -22.24 7.31 25.36
C GLY A 22 -22.11 5.84 25.78
N GLU A 23 -21.40 5.58 26.87
CA GLU A 23 -21.46 4.26 27.53
C GLU A 23 -22.88 4.01 28.05
N PRO A 24 -23.45 2.78 27.94
CA PRO A 24 -22.83 1.51 27.51
C PRO A 24 -22.97 1.18 26.01
N LEU A 25 -23.66 2.02 25.24
CA LEU A 25 -24.01 1.74 23.84
C LEU A 25 -22.78 1.83 22.90
N LYS A 26 -21.77 2.62 23.31
CA LYS A 26 -20.46 2.76 22.66
C LYS A 26 -19.72 1.44 22.50
N ASN A 27 -19.52 0.72 23.61
CA ASN A 27 -18.83 -0.57 23.61
C ASN A 27 -19.59 -1.63 22.78
N ARG A 28 -20.92 -1.60 22.84
CA ARG A 28 -21.78 -2.49 22.02
C ARG A 28 -21.64 -2.22 20.52
N LEU A 29 -21.65 -0.95 20.11
CA LEU A 29 -21.54 -0.58 18.69
C LEU A 29 -20.13 -0.79 18.14
N SER A 30 -19.08 -0.48 18.92
CA SER A 30 -17.70 -0.81 18.56
C SER A 30 -17.51 -2.32 18.35
N GLY A 31 -18.09 -3.14 19.25
CA GLY A 31 -18.15 -4.59 19.08
C GLY A 31 -18.92 -5.02 17.83
N PHE A 32 -20.07 -4.39 17.57
CA PHE A 32 -20.89 -4.65 16.39
C PHE A 32 -20.16 -4.36 15.07
N PHE A 33 -19.47 -3.22 14.94
CA PHE A 33 -18.73 -2.90 13.72
C PHE A 33 -17.50 -3.79 13.53
N LYS A 34 -16.79 -4.16 14.60
CA LYS A 34 -15.72 -5.17 14.51
C LYS A 34 -16.27 -6.51 14.02
N LEU A 35 -17.42 -6.92 14.54
CA LEU A 35 -18.10 -8.14 14.11
C LEU A 35 -18.51 -8.05 12.64
N LEU A 36 -19.13 -6.94 12.23
CA LEU A 36 -19.52 -6.68 10.84
C LEU A 36 -18.31 -6.71 9.89
N LEU A 37 -17.20 -6.08 10.29
CA LEU A 37 -15.94 -6.09 9.54
C LEU A 37 -15.39 -7.51 9.41
N THR A 38 -15.38 -8.26 10.52
CA THR A 38 -14.88 -9.64 10.57
C THR A 38 -15.72 -10.55 9.67
N VAL A 39 -17.05 -10.50 9.82
CA VAL A 39 -17.99 -11.25 8.98
C VAL A 39 -17.87 -10.85 7.51
N GLY A 40 -17.74 -9.56 7.22
CA GLY A 40 -17.54 -9.06 5.86
C GLY A 40 -16.26 -9.57 5.21
N MET A 41 -15.15 -9.61 5.96
CA MET A 41 -13.88 -10.17 5.47
C MET A 41 -13.97 -11.66 5.23
N VAL A 42 -14.57 -12.42 6.14
CA VAL A 42 -14.79 -13.87 5.96
C VAL A 42 -15.66 -14.12 4.74
N TYR A 43 -16.80 -13.43 4.61
CA TYR A 43 -17.70 -13.56 3.47
C TYR A 43 -16.98 -13.31 2.14
N HIS A 44 -16.17 -12.25 2.06
CA HIS A 44 -15.41 -11.95 0.84
C HIS A 44 -14.33 -12.97 0.56
N LEU A 45 -13.65 -13.47 1.59
CA LEU A 45 -12.62 -14.48 1.43
C LEU A 45 -13.19 -15.81 0.92
N LEU A 46 -14.39 -16.18 1.38
CA LEU A 46 -15.10 -17.38 0.94
C LEU A 46 -15.66 -17.25 -0.49
N LEU A 47 -16.11 -16.06 -0.89
CA LEU A 47 -16.69 -15.85 -2.21
C LEU A 47 -15.69 -15.26 -3.22
N TRP A 48 -14.42 -15.14 -2.85
CA TRP A 48 -13.39 -14.61 -3.74
C TRP A 48 -13.24 -15.56 -4.95
N PRO A 49 -13.39 -15.07 -6.19
CA PRO A 49 -13.23 -15.91 -7.37
C PRO A 49 -11.76 -16.33 -7.53
N VAL A 50 -11.53 -17.63 -7.51
CA VAL A 50 -10.22 -18.26 -7.70
C VAL A 50 -10.30 -19.15 -8.94
N SER A 51 -9.24 -19.13 -9.75
CA SER A 51 -9.14 -20.02 -10.91
C SER A 51 -8.98 -21.46 -10.43
N ASP A 52 -9.82 -22.36 -10.91
CA ASP A 52 -9.59 -23.79 -10.76
C ASP A 52 -8.46 -24.26 -11.68
N GLY A 53 -8.13 -25.56 -11.61
CA GLY A 53 -7.12 -26.20 -12.46
C GLY A 53 -7.47 -26.23 -13.96
N ALA A 54 -8.72 -25.88 -14.33
CA ALA A 54 -9.19 -25.78 -15.70
C ALA A 54 -9.27 -24.33 -16.22
N GLY A 55 -8.97 -23.33 -15.37
CA GLY A 55 -9.02 -21.91 -15.71
C GLY A 55 -10.36 -21.22 -15.42
N GLU A 56 -11.36 -21.93 -14.90
CA GLU A 56 -12.68 -21.40 -14.57
C GLU A 56 -12.66 -20.70 -13.20
N LYS A 57 -13.33 -19.55 -13.09
CA LYS A 57 -13.39 -18.78 -11.84
C LYS A 57 -14.52 -19.28 -10.95
N VAL A 58 -14.18 -20.10 -9.97
CA VAL A 58 -15.10 -20.61 -8.95
C VAL A 58 -14.97 -19.87 -7.62
N PRO A 59 -16.01 -19.84 -6.77
CA PRO A 59 -15.89 -19.34 -5.41
C PRO A 59 -14.80 -20.08 -4.62
N ALA A 60 -13.96 -19.35 -3.89
CA ALA A 60 -12.92 -19.93 -3.04
C ALA A 60 -13.47 -20.98 -2.06
N TRP A 61 -14.70 -20.83 -1.57
CA TRP A 61 -15.38 -21.79 -0.70
C TRP A 61 -15.42 -23.20 -1.29
N ASP A 62 -15.75 -23.34 -2.57
CA ASP A 62 -15.90 -24.66 -3.20
C ASP A 62 -14.55 -25.38 -3.21
N LEU A 63 -13.49 -24.67 -3.63
CA LEU A 63 -12.12 -25.20 -3.60
C LEU A 63 -11.62 -25.46 -2.17
N MET A 64 -12.02 -24.66 -1.19
CA MET A 64 -11.69 -24.89 0.22
C MET A 64 -12.35 -26.16 0.75
N VAL A 65 -13.62 -26.39 0.42
CA VAL A 65 -14.35 -27.61 0.81
C VAL A 65 -13.73 -28.84 0.15
N ASP A 66 -13.40 -28.74 -1.14
CA ASP A 66 -12.74 -29.82 -1.85
C ASP A 66 -11.36 -30.12 -1.28
N LEU A 67 -10.57 -29.08 -0.97
CA LEU A 67 -9.29 -29.27 -0.29
C LEU A 67 -9.48 -30.01 1.04
N LEU A 68 -10.39 -29.54 1.90
CA LEU A 68 -10.66 -30.14 3.21
C LEU A 68 -11.12 -31.60 3.14
N ARG A 69 -11.89 -31.97 2.11
CA ARG A 69 -12.33 -33.37 1.90
C ARG A 69 -11.19 -34.29 1.47
N ASN A 70 -10.18 -33.73 0.82
CA ASN A 70 -9.05 -34.46 0.25
C ASN A 70 -7.78 -34.42 1.12
N ILE A 71 -7.83 -33.79 2.29
CA ILE A 71 -6.73 -33.81 3.25
C ILE A 71 -6.51 -35.25 3.75
N ASP A 72 -5.29 -35.75 3.63
CA ASP A 72 -4.88 -37.02 4.24
C ASP A 72 -4.92 -36.87 5.79
N PRO A 73 -5.75 -37.67 6.50
CA PRO A 73 -5.89 -37.55 7.94
C PRO A 73 -4.59 -37.82 8.72
N VAL A 74 -3.75 -38.74 8.24
CA VAL A 74 -2.49 -39.10 8.90
C VAL A 74 -1.50 -37.95 8.78
N VAL A 75 -1.35 -37.38 7.58
CA VAL A 75 -0.50 -36.22 7.33
C VAL A 75 -0.99 -35.03 8.17
N PHE A 76 -2.30 -34.77 8.13
CA PHE A 76 -2.91 -33.67 8.87
C PHE A 76 -2.62 -33.76 10.37
N TRP A 77 -2.99 -34.84 11.04
CA TRP A 77 -2.83 -34.95 12.49
C TRP A 77 -1.36 -35.00 12.92
N THR A 78 -0.47 -35.57 12.10
CA THR A 78 0.96 -35.59 12.36
C THR A 78 1.53 -34.16 12.37
N PHE A 79 1.33 -33.42 11.28
CA PHE A 79 1.92 -32.09 11.13
C PHE A 79 1.17 -31.02 11.93
N ALA A 80 -0.15 -31.14 12.09
CA ALA A 80 -0.91 -30.29 13.03
C ALA A 80 -0.46 -30.53 14.47
N GLY A 81 -0.18 -31.78 14.87
CA GLY A 81 0.38 -32.09 16.19
C GLY A 81 1.76 -31.48 16.41
N ILE A 82 2.68 -31.61 15.44
CA ILE A 82 4.00 -30.97 15.48
C ILE A 82 3.84 -29.44 15.57
N GLY A 83 2.97 -28.86 14.73
CA GLY A 83 2.65 -27.44 14.75
C GLY A 83 2.13 -26.97 16.11
N ALA A 84 1.21 -27.72 16.72
CA ALA A 84 0.69 -27.44 18.06
C ALA A 84 1.79 -27.42 19.13
N VAL A 85 2.70 -28.40 19.10
CA VAL A 85 3.84 -28.46 20.04
C VAL A 85 4.76 -27.25 19.84
N VAL A 86 5.13 -26.93 18.60
CA VAL A 86 5.97 -25.77 18.27
C VAL A 86 5.31 -24.48 18.75
N ARG A 87 4.01 -24.33 18.50
CA ARG A 87 3.23 -23.17 18.95
C ARG A 87 3.15 -23.09 20.47
N PHE A 88 3.01 -24.22 21.17
CA PHE A 88 2.99 -24.29 22.62
C PHE A 88 4.34 -23.89 23.23
N LEU A 89 5.47 -24.28 22.63
CA LEU A 89 6.79 -23.77 23.02
C LEU A 89 6.85 -22.24 22.92
N GLY A 90 6.26 -21.66 21.87
CA GLY A 90 6.08 -20.21 21.76
C GLY A 90 5.20 -19.61 22.87
N VAL A 91 4.12 -20.29 23.28
CA VAL A 91 3.31 -19.87 24.44
C VAL A 91 4.14 -19.85 25.73
N VAL A 92 4.91 -20.91 25.98
CA VAL A 92 5.79 -21.02 27.17
C VAL A 92 6.85 -19.92 27.16
N ALA A 93 7.45 -19.61 26.00
CA ALA A 93 8.36 -18.48 25.86
C ALA A 93 7.67 -17.14 26.22
N SER A 94 6.40 -16.96 25.85
CA SER A 94 5.62 -15.77 26.23
C SER A 94 5.38 -15.68 27.74
N MET A 95 5.05 -16.81 28.37
CA MET A 95 4.85 -16.90 29.83
C MET A 95 6.14 -16.58 30.59
N TYR A 96 7.27 -17.15 30.14
CA TYR A 96 8.57 -16.88 30.73
C TYR A 96 8.97 -15.41 30.52
N ARG A 97 8.71 -14.84 29.34
CA ARG A 97 8.90 -13.40 29.08
C ARG A 97 8.12 -12.53 30.05
N TRP A 98 6.85 -12.85 30.34
CA TRP A 98 6.08 -12.12 31.35
C TRP A 98 6.67 -12.24 32.75
N GLN A 99 7.18 -13.41 33.13
CA GLN A 99 7.89 -13.58 34.40
C GLN A 99 9.13 -12.68 34.48
N LEU A 100 9.87 -12.53 33.36
CA LEU A 100 11.03 -11.63 33.30
C LEU A 100 10.62 -10.16 33.40
N VAL A 101 9.51 -9.76 32.76
CA VAL A 101 8.93 -8.41 32.92
C VAL A 101 8.58 -8.16 34.39
N LEU A 102 7.86 -9.05 35.05
CA LEU A 102 7.53 -8.89 36.47
C LEU A 102 8.77 -8.82 37.36
N ARG A 103 9.78 -9.68 37.13
CA ARG A 103 11.07 -9.62 37.85
C ARG A 103 11.79 -8.29 37.66
N GLY A 104 11.72 -7.71 36.46
CA GLY A 104 12.27 -6.38 36.19
C GLY A 104 11.61 -5.28 37.04
N GLN A 105 10.32 -5.43 37.33
CA GLN A 105 9.56 -4.59 38.27
C GLN A 105 9.70 -5.02 39.74
N ARG A 106 10.59 -5.96 40.05
CA ARG A 106 10.79 -6.55 41.39
C ARG A 106 9.55 -7.25 41.95
N ILE A 107 8.72 -7.81 41.07
CA ILE A 107 7.57 -8.64 41.40
C ILE A 107 7.92 -10.09 41.05
N GLU A 108 7.91 -10.97 42.04
CA GLU A 108 8.20 -12.39 41.84
C GLU A 108 6.97 -13.24 42.10
N LEU A 109 6.54 -13.96 41.08
CA LEU A 109 5.48 -14.96 41.15
C LEU A 109 6.01 -16.33 40.68
N PRO A 110 5.50 -17.44 41.24
CA PRO A 110 5.87 -18.79 40.83
C PRO A 110 5.46 -19.04 39.38
N PHE A 111 6.30 -19.75 38.63
CA PHE A 111 6.05 -20.02 37.22
C PHE A 111 4.72 -20.75 36.98
N TRP A 112 4.37 -21.73 37.83
CA TRP A 112 3.09 -22.45 37.76
C TRP A 112 1.87 -21.55 37.99
N HIS A 113 2.04 -20.47 38.76
CA HIS A 113 1.01 -19.46 38.91
C HIS A 113 0.84 -18.65 37.61
N ILE A 114 1.96 -18.20 37.02
CA ILE A 114 1.93 -17.47 35.74
C ILE A 114 1.38 -18.35 34.60
N LEU A 115 1.75 -19.63 34.56
CA LEU A 115 1.25 -20.60 33.58
C LEU A 115 -0.28 -20.67 33.61
N GLY A 116 -0.86 -20.93 34.79
CA GLY A 116 -2.31 -21.00 34.90
C GLY A 116 -2.98 -19.66 34.59
N ALA A 117 -2.39 -18.53 34.99
CA ALA A 117 -2.92 -17.21 34.66
C ALA A 117 -2.96 -16.96 33.15
N PHE A 118 -1.88 -17.33 32.45
CA PHE A 118 -1.80 -17.23 31.00
C PHE A 118 -2.80 -18.16 30.31
N LEU A 119 -2.91 -19.42 30.73
CA LEU A 119 -3.86 -20.37 30.12
C LEU A 119 -5.31 -19.91 30.34
N ILE A 120 -5.66 -19.47 31.56
CA ILE A 120 -6.99 -18.92 31.85
C ILE A 120 -7.25 -17.68 30.99
N GLY A 121 -6.31 -16.73 30.96
CA GLY A 121 -6.44 -15.52 30.16
C GLY A 121 -6.59 -15.79 28.67
N ARG A 122 -5.87 -16.78 28.12
CA ARG A 122 -6.03 -17.21 26.72
C ARG A 122 -7.37 -17.91 26.46
N ALA A 123 -7.80 -18.78 27.36
CA ALA A 123 -9.10 -19.44 27.27
C ALA A 123 -10.27 -18.45 27.28
N ILE A 124 -10.23 -17.45 28.17
CA ILE A 124 -11.20 -16.34 28.20
C ILE A 124 -11.05 -15.49 26.93
N GLY A 125 -9.82 -15.21 26.53
CA GLY A 125 -9.48 -14.45 25.33
C GLY A 125 -10.02 -15.05 24.03
N PHE A 126 -10.27 -16.35 24.00
CA PHE A 126 -10.91 -17.03 22.87
C PHE A 126 -12.31 -16.45 22.54
N PHE A 127 -13.03 -15.97 23.56
CA PHE A 127 -14.38 -15.41 23.42
C PHE A 127 -14.43 -13.89 23.49
N LEU A 128 -13.28 -13.23 23.71
CA LEU A 128 -13.20 -11.77 23.82
C LEU A 128 -12.52 -11.14 22.59
N PRO A 129 -12.83 -9.88 22.27
CA PRO A 129 -12.17 -9.21 21.15
C PRO A 129 -10.67 -9.02 21.40
N SER A 130 -9.84 -9.40 20.43
CA SER A 130 -8.38 -9.18 20.44
C SER A 130 -7.68 -9.90 21.61
N THR A 131 -6.55 -9.37 22.11
CA THR A 131 -5.80 -9.96 23.24
C THR A 131 -6.38 -9.57 24.61
N ALA A 132 -7.57 -8.98 24.65
CA ALA A 132 -8.16 -8.41 25.87
C ALA A 132 -8.34 -9.43 26.99
N GLY A 133 -8.66 -10.69 26.68
CA GLY A 133 -8.77 -11.73 27.70
C GLY A 133 -7.44 -12.07 28.37
N LEU A 134 -6.38 -12.27 27.58
CA LEU A 134 -5.05 -12.56 28.12
C LEU A 134 -4.47 -11.37 28.88
N ASP A 135 -4.50 -10.20 28.26
CA ASP A 135 -3.93 -9.00 28.88
C ASP A 135 -4.71 -8.55 30.11
N GLY A 136 -6.04 -8.66 30.06
CA GLY A 136 -6.91 -8.33 31.19
C GLY A 136 -6.71 -9.29 32.36
N TYR A 137 -6.78 -10.61 32.11
CA TYR A 137 -6.67 -11.59 33.19
C TYR A 137 -5.28 -11.60 33.83
N LYS A 138 -4.20 -11.57 33.04
CA LYS A 138 -2.84 -11.57 33.60
C LYS A 138 -2.56 -10.29 34.41
N LEU A 139 -3.11 -9.15 33.99
CA LEU A 139 -3.00 -7.88 34.70
C LEU A 139 -3.78 -7.93 35.99
N TYR A 140 -5.04 -8.39 35.95
CA TYR A 140 -5.88 -8.59 37.12
C TYR A 140 -5.21 -9.53 38.14
N ASP A 141 -4.78 -10.71 37.69
CA ASP A 141 -4.20 -11.75 38.55
C ASP A 141 -2.90 -11.25 39.21
N ALA A 142 -1.97 -10.67 38.41
CA ALA A 142 -0.74 -10.13 38.95
C ALA A 142 -0.99 -8.93 39.89
N SER A 143 -1.90 -8.01 39.55
CA SER A 143 -2.19 -6.84 40.39
C SER A 143 -2.87 -7.23 41.70
N ARG A 144 -3.80 -8.20 41.66
CA ARG A 144 -4.50 -8.72 42.85
C ARG A 144 -3.52 -9.27 43.89
N PHE A 145 -2.53 -10.05 43.46
CA PHE A 145 -1.59 -10.69 44.38
C PHE A 145 -0.38 -9.83 44.74
N SER A 146 0.02 -8.88 43.88
CA SER A 146 1.18 -8.02 44.16
C SER A 146 0.83 -6.68 44.80
N GLY A 147 -0.42 -6.21 44.71
CA GLY A 147 -0.85 -4.87 45.14
C GLY A 147 -0.27 -3.72 44.32
N ARG A 148 0.33 -4.03 43.16
CA ARG A 148 1.18 -3.13 42.36
C ARG A 148 0.59 -2.88 40.98
N THR A 149 -0.63 -2.34 40.93
CA THR A 149 -1.39 -2.16 39.69
C THR A 149 -0.66 -1.28 38.68
N VAL A 150 0.05 -0.24 39.13
CA VAL A 150 0.77 0.70 38.25
C VAL A 150 1.95 0.00 37.56
N GLU A 151 2.77 -0.72 38.32
CA GLU A 151 3.95 -1.43 37.83
C GLU A 151 3.57 -2.59 36.90
N VAL A 152 2.51 -3.34 37.23
CA VAL A 152 1.97 -4.42 36.39
C VAL A 152 1.36 -3.89 35.09
N THR A 153 0.60 -2.79 35.17
CA THR A 153 0.02 -2.13 33.98
C THR A 153 1.12 -1.65 33.05
N ALA A 154 2.15 -1.01 33.59
CA ALA A 154 3.26 -0.52 32.79
C ALA A 154 4.13 -1.66 32.22
N GLY A 155 4.29 -2.76 32.97
CA GLY A 155 4.88 -4.01 32.46
C GLY A 155 4.10 -4.58 31.27
N THR A 156 2.77 -4.49 31.27
CA THR A 156 1.92 -4.92 30.15
C THR A 156 2.18 -4.09 28.89
N VAL A 157 2.37 -2.77 29.03
CA VAL A 157 2.74 -1.88 27.91
C VAL A 157 4.11 -2.25 27.35
N LEU A 158 5.10 -2.46 28.23
CA LEU A 158 6.43 -2.91 27.84
C LEU A 158 6.40 -4.24 27.09
N GLU A 159 5.57 -5.17 27.54
CA GLU A 159 5.39 -6.47 26.90
C GLU A 159 4.90 -6.33 25.44
N LYS A 160 4.06 -5.34 25.14
CA LYS A 160 3.61 -5.04 23.76
C LYS A 160 4.74 -4.50 22.89
N VAL A 161 5.56 -3.59 23.43
CA VAL A 161 6.74 -3.05 22.75
C VAL A 161 7.72 -4.18 22.39
N LEU A 162 8.00 -5.06 23.36
CA LEU A 162 8.84 -6.25 23.14
C LEU A 162 8.23 -7.17 22.08
N GLY A 163 6.91 -7.40 22.14
CA GLY A 163 6.17 -8.19 21.16
C GLY A 163 6.39 -7.70 19.73
N ILE A 164 6.12 -6.42 19.47
CA ILE A 164 6.34 -5.80 18.14
C ILE A 164 7.81 -5.93 17.72
N THR A 165 8.75 -5.68 18.63
CA THR A 165 10.19 -5.84 18.36
C THR A 165 10.52 -7.29 17.95
N GLY A 166 9.93 -8.28 18.62
CA GLY A 166 10.10 -9.70 18.30
C GLY A 166 9.55 -10.10 16.93
N ILE A 167 8.45 -9.47 16.47
CA ILE A 167 7.91 -9.68 15.11
C ILE A 167 8.92 -9.19 14.06
N PHE A 168 9.43 -7.97 14.22
CA PHE A 168 10.43 -7.41 13.29
C PHE A 168 11.76 -8.17 13.33
N LEU A 169 12.16 -8.68 14.50
CA LEU A 169 13.34 -9.53 14.61
C LEU A 169 13.14 -10.87 13.89
N THR A 170 11.96 -11.47 14.03
CA THR A 170 11.58 -12.69 13.27
C THR A 170 11.62 -12.44 11.77
N TYR A 171 11.07 -11.31 11.34
CA TYR A 171 11.11 -10.86 9.95
C TYR A 171 12.55 -10.74 9.43
N LEU A 172 13.43 -10.04 10.15
CA LEU A 172 14.83 -9.84 9.74
C LEU A 172 15.63 -11.14 9.69
N VAL A 173 15.39 -12.08 10.61
CA VAL A 173 16.06 -13.39 10.60
C VAL A 173 15.58 -14.25 9.43
N ALA A 174 14.29 -14.20 9.10
CA ALA A 174 13.73 -14.99 8.00
C ALA A 174 13.97 -14.37 6.62
N LEU A 175 14.16 -13.05 6.53
CA LEU A 175 14.31 -12.30 5.27
C LEU A 175 15.36 -12.89 4.31
N PRO A 176 16.64 -13.16 4.71
CA PRO A 176 17.67 -13.62 3.79
C PRO A 176 17.31 -14.95 3.11
N PHE A 177 16.45 -15.75 3.74
CA PHE A 177 16.09 -17.08 3.30
C PHE A 177 14.67 -17.15 2.68
N GLY A 178 13.85 -16.11 2.85
CA GLY A 178 12.46 -16.06 2.40
C GLY A 178 12.17 -15.00 1.33
N MET A 179 13.14 -14.17 0.97
CA MET A 179 12.99 -13.09 -0.01
C MET A 179 12.66 -13.56 -1.44
N SER A 180 12.82 -14.84 -1.76
CA SER A 180 12.40 -15.45 -3.03
C SER A 180 10.91 -15.27 -3.34
N ILE A 181 10.08 -15.08 -2.30
CA ILE A 181 8.63 -14.81 -2.44
C ILE A 181 8.33 -13.58 -3.30
N PHE A 182 9.24 -12.61 -3.33
CA PHE A 182 9.05 -11.36 -4.07
C PHE A 182 9.62 -11.38 -5.50
N GLY A 183 10.19 -12.51 -5.95
CA GLY A 183 10.77 -12.65 -7.28
C GLY A 183 11.79 -11.55 -7.59
N GLU A 184 11.64 -10.89 -8.74
CA GLU A 184 12.53 -9.80 -9.19
C GLU A 184 12.52 -8.58 -8.24
N ASN A 185 11.47 -8.40 -7.44
CA ASN A 185 11.35 -7.28 -6.51
C ASN A 185 12.04 -7.53 -5.16
N ALA A 186 12.61 -8.71 -4.93
CA ALA A 186 13.20 -9.11 -3.65
C ALA A 186 14.22 -8.11 -3.11
N LEU A 187 15.14 -7.64 -3.96
CA LEU A 187 16.16 -6.68 -3.57
C LEU A 187 15.56 -5.32 -3.19
N THR A 188 14.58 -4.84 -3.96
CA THR A 188 13.88 -3.58 -3.69
C THR A 188 13.14 -3.63 -2.35
N VAL A 189 12.44 -4.74 -2.09
CA VAL A 189 11.73 -4.94 -0.82
C VAL A 189 12.72 -4.95 0.34
N ALA A 190 13.82 -5.70 0.24
CA ALA A 190 14.84 -5.74 1.29
C ALA A 190 15.45 -4.36 1.59
N MET A 191 15.76 -3.58 0.55
CA MET A 191 16.35 -2.24 0.69
C MET A 191 15.44 -1.24 1.39
N ILE A 192 14.11 -1.40 1.30
CA ILE A 192 13.13 -0.55 1.99
C ILE A 192 12.84 -1.06 3.40
N THR A 193 12.63 -2.37 3.53
CA THR A 193 12.11 -2.99 4.75
C THR A 193 13.18 -3.22 5.81
N VAL A 194 14.43 -3.50 5.43
CA VAL A 194 15.52 -3.72 6.39
C VAL A 194 15.83 -2.45 7.18
N PRO A 195 16.06 -1.28 6.56
CA PRO A 195 16.29 -0.05 7.32
C PRO A 195 15.08 0.32 8.18
N LEU A 196 13.86 0.09 7.70
CA LEU A 196 12.64 0.34 8.47
C LEU A 196 12.55 -0.57 9.71
N ALA A 197 12.75 -1.88 9.55
CA ALA A 197 12.71 -2.84 10.64
C ALA A 197 13.83 -2.58 11.66
N LEU A 198 15.06 -2.31 11.20
CA LEU A 198 16.17 -1.93 12.07
C LEU A 198 15.89 -0.60 12.79
N GLY A 199 15.31 0.39 12.12
CA GLY A 199 14.92 1.67 12.70
C GLY A 199 13.85 1.52 13.78
N ILE A 200 12.83 0.68 13.55
CA ILE A 200 11.80 0.37 14.54
C ILE A 200 12.41 -0.34 15.75
N ILE A 201 13.24 -1.38 15.53
CA ILE A 201 13.91 -2.10 16.62
C ILE A 201 14.81 -1.13 17.40
N ALA A 202 15.65 -0.36 16.73
CA ALA A 202 16.54 0.61 17.37
C ALA A 202 15.74 1.66 18.15
N GLY A 203 14.65 2.19 17.59
CA GLY A 203 13.75 3.12 18.26
C GLY A 203 13.16 2.51 19.53
N LEU A 204 12.56 1.31 19.45
CA LEU A 204 11.96 0.63 20.59
C LEU A 204 12.99 0.28 21.67
N LEU A 205 14.18 -0.19 21.29
CA LEU A 205 15.28 -0.46 22.24
C LEU A 205 15.82 0.81 22.88
N THR A 206 15.88 1.91 22.14
CA THR A 206 16.28 3.23 22.68
C THR A 206 15.30 3.67 23.76
N LEU A 207 13.99 3.46 23.56
CA LEU A 207 12.97 3.74 24.59
C LEU A 207 13.22 2.94 25.89
N LEU A 208 13.72 1.71 25.78
CA LEU A 208 13.99 0.83 26.94
C LEU A 208 15.32 1.14 27.65
N TRP A 209 16.40 1.32 26.89
CA TRP A 209 17.73 1.58 27.45
C TRP A 209 17.92 3.02 27.89
N PHE A 210 17.25 3.96 27.23
CA PHE A 210 17.32 5.37 27.52
C PHE A 210 15.92 5.94 27.80
N PRO A 211 15.32 5.63 28.97
CA PRO A 211 14.02 6.20 29.34
C PRO A 211 14.05 7.73 29.39
N GLY A 212 15.25 8.31 29.60
CA GLY A 212 15.49 9.76 29.50
C GLY A 212 15.27 10.33 28.10
N VAL A 213 15.35 9.53 27.03
CA VAL A 213 14.93 9.96 25.68
C VAL A 213 13.42 10.15 25.64
N ILE A 214 12.64 9.33 26.34
CA ILE A 214 11.18 9.53 26.43
C ILE A 214 10.89 10.85 27.15
N GLN A 215 11.57 11.13 28.26
CA GLN A 215 11.45 12.40 28.97
C GLN A 215 11.91 13.58 28.11
N TRP A 216 13.07 13.48 27.47
CA TRP A 216 13.60 14.50 26.57
C TRP A 216 12.67 14.75 25.37
N VAL A 217 12.08 13.71 24.78
CA VAL A 217 11.09 13.83 23.70
C VAL A 217 9.84 14.51 24.21
N ILE A 218 9.30 14.12 25.37
CA ILE A 218 8.16 14.82 25.97
C ILE A 218 8.49 16.29 26.22
N GLU A 219 9.66 16.59 26.78
CA GLU A 219 10.08 17.94 27.17
C GLU A 219 10.35 18.84 25.97
N THR A 220 11.09 18.33 24.98
CA THR A 220 11.67 19.08 23.86
C THR A 220 10.79 19.04 22.62
N VAL A 221 10.20 17.88 22.30
CA VAL A 221 9.35 17.75 21.13
C VAL A 221 7.98 18.30 21.48
N PRO A 222 7.44 19.24 20.71
CA PRO A 222 6.08 19.68 20.93
C PRO A 222 5.19 18.52 20.46
N ILE A 223 4.41 17.92 21.36
CA ILE A 223 3.50 16.79 21.07
C ILE A 223 2.05 17.27 21.26
N PRO A 224 1.09 16.87 20.40
CA PRO A 224 -0.33 17.17 20.63
C PRO A 224 -0.83 16.60 21.96
N ALA A 225 -1.64 17.36 22.70
CA ALA A 225 -2.24 16.95 23.97
C ALA A 225 -1.21 16.52 25.05
N LYS A 226 -0.01 17.11 25.03
CA LYS A 226 1.12 16.77 25.92
C LYS A 226 0.69 16.67 27.39
N ALA A 227 0.00 17.68 27.91
CA ALA A 227 -0.39 17.75 29.33
C ALA A 227 -1.32 16.59 29.76
N GLN A 228 -2.19 16.13 28.85
CA GLN A 228 -3.18 15.09 29.12
C GLN A 228 -2.60 13.67 29.04
N ILE A 229 -1.58 13.46 28.20
CA ILE A 229 -0.94 12.15 28.01
C ILE A 229 0.34 12.00 28.86
N GLN A 230 0.88 13.10 29.39
CA GLN A 230 2.11 13.13 30.16
C GLN A 230 2.09 12.16 31.34
N GLY A 231 0.96 12.05 32.09
CA GLY A 231 0.86 11.11 33.21
C GLY A 231 0.95 9.63 32.81
N VAL A 232 0.44 9.25 31.64
CA VAL A 232 0.57 7.87 31.12
C VAL A 232 1.99 7.63 30.61
N ILE A 233 2.56 8.59 29.87
CA ILE A 233 3.90 8.45 29.31
C ILE A 233 4.96 8.45 30.41
N LEU A 234 4.82 9.29 31.45
CA LEU A 234 5.73 9.30 32.60
C LEU A 234 5.68 7.98 33.38
N ARG A 235 4.49 7.39 33.57
CA ARG A 235 4.35 6.06 34.18
C ARG A 235 5.04 4.98 33.33
N THR A 236 4.87 5.02 32.02
CA THR A 236 5.55 4.10 31.09
C THR A 236 7.06 4.33 31.08
N SER A 237 7.53 5.57 31.13
CA SER A 237 8.96 5.93 31.20
C SER A 237 9.59 5.47 32.52
N ALA A 238 8.90 5.66 33.65
CA ALA A 238 9.32 5.16 34.96
C ALA A 238 9.41 3.63 34.96
N ALA A 239 8.45 2.94 34.34
CA ALA A 239 8.49 1.50 34.20
C ALA A 239 9.62 1.02 33.28
N ALA A 240 9.92 1.73 32.19
CA ALA A 240 11.08 1.45 31.35
C ALA A 240 12.40 1.70 32.12
N ALA A 241 12.43 2.68 33.02
CA ALA A 241 13.60 2.99 33.86
C ALA A 241 14.00 1.84 34.79
N ALA A 242 13.06 0.99 35.21
CA ALA A 242 13.35 -0.22 35.99
C ALA A 242 14.32 -1.18 35.27
N TYR A 243 14.37 -1.13 33.94
CA TYR A 243 15.19 -2.02 33.09
C TYR A 243 16.50 -1.40 32.63
N ARG A 244 16.74 -0.11 32.92
CA ARG A 244 17.92 0.64 32.44
C ARG A 244 19.24 -0.08 32.72
N ASN A 245 19.36 -0.66 33.92
CA ASN A 245 20.57 -1.34 34.38
C ASN A 245 20.50 -2.87 34.23
N GLN A 246 19.43 -3.40 33.65
CA GLN A 246 19.18 -4.85 33.54
C GLN A 246 19.33 -5.33 32.09
N LYS A 247 20.43 -4.95 31.41
CA LYS A 247 20.64 -5.28 29.98
C LYS A 247 20.52 -6.78 29.66
N PRO A 248 21.07 -7.71 30.47
CA PRO A 248 20.90 -9.14 30.21
C PRO A 248 19.44 -9.58 30.27
N LEU A 249 18.65 -9.00 31.18
CA LEU A 249 17.21 -9.27 31.29
C LEU A 249 16.47 -8.79 30.03
N VAL A 250 16.80 -7.60 29.52
CA VAL A 250 16.20 -7.07 28.28
C VAL A 250 16.54 -7.94 27.07
N LEU A 251 17.80 -8.37 26.93
CA LEU A 251 18.20 -9.27 25.84
C LEU A 251 17.48 -10.63 25.93
N LEU A 252 17.33 -11.18 27.13
CA LEU A 252 16.58 -12.42 27.33
C LEU A 252 15.10 -12.25 27.00
N MET A 253 14.47 -11.14 27.40
CA MET A 253 13.09 -10.82 27.03
C MET A 253 12.90 -10.68 25.52
N LEU A 254 13.85 -10.08 24.81
CA LEU A 254 13.84 -9.98 23.35
C LEU A 254 13.99 -11.34 22.68
N LEU A 255 14.89 -12.18 23.17
CA LEU A 255 15.04 -13.56 22.70
C LEU A 255 13.74 -14.34 22.87
N MET A 256 13.10 -14.23 24.04
CA MET A 256 11.79 -14.85 24.26
C MET A 256 10.73 -14.29 23.31
N SER A 257 10.75 -12.98 23.02
CA SER A 257 9.82 -12.36 22.08
C SER A 257 10.03 -12.84 20.64
N PHE A 258 11.29 -13.01 20.22
CA PHE A 258 11.62 -13.65 18.95
C PHE A 258 11.10 -15.08 18.91
N LEU A 259 11.37 -15.90 19.95
CA LEU A 259 10.90 -17.29 19.99
C LEU A 259 9.37 -17.40 19.91
N VAL A 260 8.63 -16.50 20.57
CA VAL A 260 7.16 -16.46 20.47
C VAL A 260 6.71 -16.34 19.01
N HIS A 261 7.26 -15.37 18.28
CA HIS A 261 6.83 -15.08 16.91
C HIS A 261 7.42 -16.05 15.90
N PHE A 262 8.67 -16.48 16.07
CA PHE A 262 9.31 -17.51 15.26
C PHE A 262 8.58 -18.85 15.36
N CYS A 263 8.26 -19.32 16.57
CA CYS A 263 7.47 -20.55 16.74
C CYS A 263 6.07 -20.42 16.15
N THR A 264 5.44 -19.24 16.24
CA THR A 264 4.14 -19.00 15.61
C THR A 264 4.24 -19.07 14.08
N ALA A 265 5.29 -18.48 13.49
CA ALA A 265 5.53 -18.55 12.05
C ALA A 265 5.89 -19.98 11.59
N ALA A 266 6.71 -20.70 12.34
CA ALA A 266 7.08 -22.09 12.05
C ALA A 266 5.88 -23.05 12.16
N MET A 267 4.94 -22.80 13.07
CA MET A 267 3.68 -23.56 13.13
C MET A 267 2.90 -23.46 11.81
N TYR A 268 2.87 -22.30 11.16
CA TYR A 268 2.17 -22.15 9.87
C TYR A 268 2.83 -22.94 8.73
N PHE A 269 4.14 -23.19 8.79
CA PHE A 269 4.80 -24.11 7.87
C PHE A 269 4.28 -25.54 8.03
N PHE A 270 4.24 -26.06 9.25
CA PHE A 270 3.68 -27.39 9.49
C PHE A 270 2.20 -27.45 9.12
N MET A 271 1.47 -26.35 9.33
CA MET A 271 0.06 -26.27 8.93
C MET A 271 -0.12 -26.28 7.41
N ALA A 272 0.77 -25.62 6.65
CA ALA A 272 0.75 -25.67 5.19
C ALA A 272 0.92 -27.12 4.70
N ILE A 273 1.88 -27.87 5.26
CA ILE A 273 2.09 -29.29 4.94
C ILE A 273 0.87 -30.13 5.33
N ALA A 274 0.33 -29.94 6.53
CA ALA A 274 -0.86 -30.66 7.01
C ALA A 274 -2.09 -30.45 6.10
N VAL A 275 -2.19 -29.31 5.43
CA VAL A 275 -3.29 -28.96 4.52
C VAL A 275 -3.03 -29.45 3.08
N GLY A 276 -1.85 -30.02 2.81
CA GLY A 276 -1.51 -30.59 1.50
C GLY A 276 -0.61 -29.71 0.64
N ALA A 277 0.05 -28.70 1.20
CA ALA A 277 1.17 -28.05 0.52
C ALA A 277 2.30 -29.09 0.36
N GLY A 278 2.48 -29.62 -0.86
CA GLY A 278 3.45 -30.67 -1.16
C GLY A 278 4.91 -30.20 -1.10
N ALA A 279 5.76 -30.68 -2.01
CA ALA A 279 7.19 -30.33 -2.07
C ALA A 279 7.49 -28.83 -2.27
N GLU A 280 6.47 -28.03 -2.61
CA GLU A 280 6.56 -26.58 -2.84
C GLU A 280 6.60 -25.77 -1.53
N ALA A 281 6.17 -26.36 -0.41
CA ALA A 281 6.28 -25.72 0.90
C ALA A 281 7.72 -25.76 1.42
N VAL A 282 8.48 -24.69 1.18
CA VAL A 282 9.83 -24.50 1.74
C VAL A 282 9.74 -23.74 3.07
N PHE A 283 10.46 -24.23 4.09
CA PHE A 283 10.39 -23.70 5.47
C PHE A 283 10.58 -22.19 5.57
N TRP A 284 11.69 -21.67 5.02
CA TRP A 284 12.07 -20.27 5.20
C TRP A 284 11.13 -19.27 4.50
N PRO A 285 10.72 -19.48 3.23
CA PRO A 285 9.67 -18.67 2.61
C PRO A 285 8.38 -18.63 3.43
N VAL A 286 7.88 -19.78 3.89
CA VAL A 286 6.64 -19.82 4.67
C VAL A 286 6.80 -19.06 6.00
N VAL A 287 7.89 -19.29 6.75
CA VAL A 287 8.17 -18.56 7.99
C VAL A 287 8.26 -17.05 7.76
N PHE A 288 8.91 -16.62 6.68
CA PHE A 288 9.02 -15.21 6.32
C PHE A 288 7.66 -14.57 5.96
N GLY A 289 6.88 -15.22 5.09
CA GLY A 289 5.55 -14.76 4.71
C GLY A 289 4.58 -14.73 5.89
N SER A 290 4.68 -15.70 6.80
CA SER A 290 3.91 -15.74 8.04
C SER A 290 4.33 -14.67 9.05
N ALA A 291 5.60 -14.23 9.09
CA ALA A 291 6.00 -13.09 9.94
C ALA A 291 5.27 -11.79 9.55
N ILE A 292 5.07 -11.56 8.25
CA ILE A 292 4.29 -10.43 7.72
C ILE A 292 2.80 -10.59 8.08
N GLN A 293 2.26 -11.81 7.94
CA GLN A 293 0.88 -12.12 8.33
C GLN A 293 0.64 -11.92 9.83
N ILE A 294 1.56 -12.33 10.71
CA ILE A 294 1.48 -12.12 12.15
C ILE A 294 1.41 -10.63 12.46
N PHE A 295 2.26 -9.81 11.82
CA PHE A 295 2.19 -8.36 11.95
C PHE A 295 0.82 -7.80 11.54
N ALA A 296 0.31 -8.20 10.36
CA ALA A 296 -1.00 -7.78 9.86
C ALA A 296 -2.15 -8.16 10.81
N THR A 297 -2.05 -9.33 11.45
CA THR A 297 -3.04 -9.84 12.42
C THR A 297 -3.05 -9.00 13.70
N VAL A 298 -1.87 -8.56 14.17
CA VAL A 298 -1.72 -7.76 15.39
C VAL A 298 -2.24 -6.33 15.21
N ILE A 299 -2.01 -5.72 14.04
CA ILE A 299 -2.48 -4.36 13.75
C ILE A 299 -3.91 -4.31 13.20
N GLY A 300 -4.46 -5.46 12.81
CA GLY A 300 -5.71 -5.58 12.11
C GLY A 300 -6.94 -5.22 12.97
N PRO A 301 -7.93 -4.47 12.44
CA PRO A 301 -9.15 -4.11 13.16
C PRO A 301 -10.18 -5.24 13.37
N THR A 302 -9.92 -6.48 12.93
CA THR A 302 -10.87 -7.61 13.04
C THR A 302 -10.72 -8.41 14.34
N ILE A 303 -11.77 -9.17 14.70
CA ILE A 303 -11.78 -10.01 15.91
C ILE A 303 -10.81 -11.17 15.71
N GLY A 304 -9.78 -11.25 16.56
CA GLY A 304 -8.74 -12.29 16.48
C GLY A 304 -7.93 -12.24 15.18
N GLY A 305 -7.99 -11.13 14.44
CA GLY A 305 -7.39 -10.99 13.11
C GLY A 305 -8.03 -11.86 12.02
N ILE A 306 -9.19 -12.47 12.27
CA ILE A 306 -9.92 -13.29 11.29
C ILE A 306 -10.22 -12.44 10.04
N GLY A 307 -10.03 -13.02 8.87
CA GLY A 307 -10.11 -12.36 7.56
C GLY A 307 -8.80 -11.68 7.15
N ILE A 308 -8.22 -10.85 8.04
CA ILE A 308 -6.95 -10.14 7.77
C ILE A 308 -5.79 -11.13 7.72
N ARG A 309 -5.76 -12.08 8.66
CA ARG A 309 -4.74 -13.12 8.72
C ARG A 309 -4.70 -13.93 7.43
N GLU A 310 -5.86 -14.45 7.03
CA GLU A 310 -5.99 -15.31 5.85
C GLU A 310 -5.66 -14.50 4.59
N ALA A 311 -6.18 -13.27 4.47
CA ALA A 311 -5.84 -12.38 3.35
C ALA A 311 -4.34 -12.05 3.30
N ALA A 312 -3.71 -11.75 4.43
CA ALA A 312 -2.28 -11.47 4.50
C ALA A 312 -1.45 -12.69 4.10
N GLN A 313 -1.86 -13.90 4.52
CA GLN A 313 -1.19 -15.13 4.12
C GLN A 313 -1.36 -15.43 2.63
N VAL A 314 -2.53 -15.18 2.05
CA VAL A 314 -2.76 -15.31 0.60
C VAL A 314 -1.90 -14.31 -0.18
N LEU A 315 -1.81 -13.06 0.28
CA LEU A 315 -1.01 -12.04 -0.39
C LEU A 315 0.49 -12.34 -0.35
N THR A 316 0.99 -12.93 0.73
CA THR A 316 2.42 -13.23 0.87
C THR A 316 2.78 -14.61 0.33
N LEU A 317 1.98 -15.64 0.58
CA LEU A 317 2.31 -17.03 0.27
C LEU A 317 1.42 -17.65 -0.81
N GLY A 318 0.40 -16.95 -1.32
CA GLY A 318 -0.51 -17.51 -2.31
C GLY A 318 0.15 -17.88 -3.63
N ALA A 319 1.22 -17.17 -4.03
CA ALA A 319 2.01 -17.52 -5.20
C ALA A 319 2.88 -18.78 -5.01
N LEU A 320 3.23 -19.11 -3.76
CA LEU A 320 4.08 -20.26 -3.42
C LEU A 320 3.26 -21.51 -3.06
N LEU A 321 2.19 -21.35 -2.28
CA LEU A 321 1.39 -22.46 -1.76
C LEU A 321 0.09 -22.68 -2.54
N GLY A 322 -0.29 -21.75 -3.41
CA GLY A 322 -1.64 -21.62 -3.93
C GLY A 322 -2.56 -20.84 -2.96
N PRO A 323 -3.51 -20.04 -3.49
CA PRO A 323 -4.35 -19.16 -2.68
C PRO A 323 -5.22 -19.90 -1.66
N ILE A 324 -5.76 -21.06 -2.02
CA ILE A 324 -6.66 -21.84 -1.17
C ILE A 324 -5.90 -22.47 0.00
N VAL A 325 -4.76 -23.12 -0.28
CA VAL A 325 -3.90 -23.72 0.75
C VAL A 325 -3.36 -22.66 1.71
N ALA A 326 -2.96 -21.48 1.20
CA ALA A 326 -2.54 -20.37 2.03
C ALA A 326 -3.65 -19.90 2.98
N ALA A 327 -4.88 -19.74 2.49
CA ALA A 327 -6.02 -19.31 3.31
C ALA A 327 -6.43 -20.36 4.37
N VAL A 328 -6.51 -21.64 3.99
CA VAL A 328 -6.90 -22.74 4.89
C VAL A 328 -5.82 -23.00 5.95
N SER A 329 -4.54 -23.00 5.56
CA SER A 329 -3.44 -23.15 6.53
C SER A 329 -3.37 -21.98 7.52
N ALA A 330 -3.67 -20.76 7.11
CA ALA A 330 -3.75 -19.61 8.00
C ALA A 330 -4.90 -19.75 9.04
N THR A 331 -6.05 -20.26 8.59
CA THR A 331 -7.22 -20.50 9.45
C THR A 331 -6.96 -21.64 10.42
N LEU A 332 -6.63 -22.84 9.92
CA LEU A 332 -6.41 -24.02 10.75
C LEU A 332 -5.21 -23.86 11.68
N GLY A 333 -4.18 -23.13 11.26
CA GLY A 333 -3.02 -22.84 12.11
C GLY A 333 -3.41 -22.03 13.35
N PHE A 334 -4.33 -21.08 13.22
CA PHE A 334 -4.89 -20.38 14.38
C PHE A 334 -5.63 -21.34 15.32
N TRP A 335 -6.48 -22.22 14.80
CA TRP A 335 -7.21 -23.20 15.62
C TRP A 335 -6.28 -24.17 16.34
N VAL A 336 -5.33 -24.77 15.61
CA VAL A 336 -4.30 -25.66 16.17
C VAL A 336 -3.50 -24.97 17.27
N GLY A 337 -3.25 -23.67 17.15
CA GLY A 337 -2.53 -22.90 18.15
C GLY A 337 -3.34 -22.47 19.37
N GLU A 338 -4.64 -22.24 19.23
CA GLU A 338 -5.49 -21.71 20.31
C GLU A 338 -6.31 -22.78 21.03
N VAL A 339 -6.76 -23.84 20.35
CA VAL A 339 -7.57 -24.91 20.96
C VAL A 339 -6.90 -25.55 22.18
N PRO A 340 -5.59 -25.88 22.17
CA PRO A 340 -4.92 -26.42 23.35
C PRO A 340 -4.98 -25.48 24.57
N THR A 341 -5.14 -24.17 24.35
CA THR A 341 -5.20 -23.18 25.43
C THR A 341 -6.56 -23.13 26.13
N LEU A 342 -7.60 -23.73 25.55
CA LEU A 342 -8.92 -23.90 26.20
C LEU A 342 -8.84 -24.77 27.46
N PHE A 343 -7.76 -25.56 27.62
CA PHE A 343 -7.45 -26.24 28.87
C PHE A 343 -7.28 -25.27 30.05
N GLY A 344 -7.10 -23.96 29.78
CA GLY A 344 -7.16 -22.91 30.79
C GLY A 344 -8.46 -22.87 31.60
N PHE A 345 -9.60 -23.32 31.08
CA PHE A 345 -10.83 -23.42 31.88
C PHE A 345 -10.71 -24.45 33.00
N VAL A 346 -9.92 -25.52 32.81
CA VAL A 346 -9.62 -26.49 33.88
C VAL A 346 -8.82 -25.79 34.99
N PHE A 347 -7.82 -24.98 34.62
CA PHE A 347 -7.09 -24.17 35.60
C PHE A 347 -7.98 -23.16 36.31
N TRP A 348 -8.94 -22.55 35.61
CA TRP A 348 -9.90 -21.63 36.21
C TRP A 348 -10.81 -22.32 37.22
N MET A 349 -11.32 -23.51 36.90
CA MET A 349 -12.13 -24.32 37.82
C MET A 349 -11.34 -24.80 39.05
N VAL A 350 -10.06 -25.15 38.86
CA VAL A 350 -9.18 -25.57 39.97
C VAL A 350 -8.78 -24.38 40.86
N ARG A 351 -8.64 -23.18 40.28
CA ARG A 351 -8.39 -21.93 41.02
C ARG A 351 -9.70 -21.32 41.53
N GLY A 352 -10.23 -21.92 42.60
CA GLY A 352 -11.38 -21.38 43.32
C GLY A 352 -11.14 -19.99 43.96
N PRO A 353 -12.15 -19.41 44.62
CA PRO A 353 -12.08 -18.07 45.23
C PRO A 353 -10.92 -17.90 46.23
N ASP A 354 -10.61 -18.97 46.96
CA ASP A 354 -9.61 -19.03 48.03
C ASP A 354 -8.19 -19.37 47.52
N TYR A 355 -8.00 -19.48 46.21
CA TYR A 355 -6.69 -19.79 45.65
C TYR A 355 -5.66 -18.69 45.96
N THR A 356 -4.52 -19.09 46.52
CA THR A 356 -3.35 -18.23 46.72
C THR A 356 -2.11 -18.85 46.04
N PRO A 357 -1.24 -18.04 45.42
CA PRO A 357 0.03 -18.54 44.89
C PRO A 357 0.96 -18.97 46.04
N SER A 358 1.87 -19.90 45.76
CA SER A 358 2.81 -20.42 46.78
C SER A 358 3.72 -19.34 47.39
N TYR A 359 4.00 -18.28 46.64
CA TYR A 359 4.67 -17.08 47.12
C TYR A 359 4.34 -15.90 46.19
N CYS A 360 4.49 -14.69 46.70
CA CYS A 360 4.46 -13.46 45.92
C CYS A 360 5.38 -12.50 46.64
N ARG A 361 6.52 -12.18 46.03
CA ARG A 361 7.49 -11.26 46.64
C ARG A 361 7.52 -9.95 45.88
N VAL A 362 7.43 -8.85 46.60
CA VAL A 362 7.58 -7.50 46.06
C VAL A 362 8.79 -6.89 46.75
N ASN A 363 9.80 -6.46 45.96
CA ASN A 363 11.11 -6.01 46.49
C ASN A 363 11.83 -7.05 47.37
N GLY A 364 11.53 -8.35 47.19
CA GLY A 364 12.13 -9.44 47.97
C GLY A 364 11.37 -9.80 49.25
N GLU A 365 10.36 -9.02 49.64
CA GLU A 365 9.51 -9.28 50.81
C GLU A 365 8.23 -9.99 50.40
N GLN A 366 7.81 -10.98 51.21
CA GLN A 366 6.58 -11.72 50.96
C GLN A 366 5.36 -10.84 51.27
N VAL A 367 4.46 -10.73 50.31
CA VAL A 367 3.25 -9.92 50.42
C VAL A 367 2.23 -10.59 51.34
N ASP A 368 1.58 -9.80 52.20
CA ASP A 368 0.39 -10.22 52.92
C ASP A 368 -0.84 -10.17 52.00
N TYR A 369 -1.37 -11.34 51.66
CA TYR A 369 -2.48 -11.47 50.74
C TYR A 369 -3.79 -10.87 51.26
N GLU A 370 -4.01 -10.79 52.58
CA GLU A 370 -5.23 -10.21 53.16
C GLU A 370 -5.22 -8.68 53.08
N GLU A 371 -4.07 -8.06 53.36
CA GLU A 371 -3.89 -6.60 53.23
C GLU A 371 -4.00 -6.15 51.78
N THR A 372 -3.38 -6.92 50.87
CA THR A 372 -3.40 -6.63 49.43
C THR A 372 -4.80 -6.78 48.82
N ALA A 373 -5.56 -7.78 49.26
CA ALA A 373 -6.95 -7.94 48.85
C ALA A 373 -7.84 -6.77 49.31
N ARG A 374 -7.57 -6.17 50.49
CA ARG A 374 -8.26 -4.94 50.95
C ARG A 374 -7.88 -3.73 50.11
N MET A 375 -6.58 -3.54 49.82
CA MET A 375 -6.10 -2.43 48.97
C MET A 375 -6.61 -2.51 47.52
N ALA A 376 -6.75 -3.71 46.97
CA ALA A 376 -7.30 -3.92 45.62
C ALA A 376 -8.78 -3.51 45.50
N VAL A 377 -9.56 -3.59 46.60
CA VAL A 377 -10.96 -3.15 46.66
C VAL A 377 -11.07 -1.62 46.80
N GLU A 378 -10.11 -0.96 47.45
CA GLU A 378 -10.09 0.51 47.57
C GLU A 378 -9.64 1.25 46.29
N LEU A 379 -8.86 0.59 45.43
CA LEU A 379 -8.29 1.20 44.21
C LEU A 379 -9.27 1.38 43.04
N GLU A 380 -10.53 0.91 43.15
CA GLU A 380 -11.45 0.87 42.00
C GLU A 380 -12.46 2.04 41.90
N SER A 381 -12.45 3.07 42.76
CA SER A 381 -13.45 4.15 42.60
C SER A 381 -13.16 5.57 43.14
N THR A 382 -12.15 5.80 43.96
CA THR A 382 -12.01 7.08 44.70
C THR A 382 -10.95 8.02 44.13
N GLY A 383 -9.75 7.52 43.80
CA GLY A 383 -8.62 8.38 43.43
C GLY A 383 -8.77 9.13 42.09
N GLU A 384 -9.39 8.53 41.07
CA GLU A 384 -9.64 9.22 39.78
C GLU A 384 -10.82 10.20 39.87
N ARG A 385 -11.75 9.97 40.80
CA ARG A 385 -12.89 10.83 41.05
C ARG A 385 -12.47 12.09 41.83
N GLU A 386 -11.64 11.93 42.85
CA GLU A 386 -11.08 13.04 43.62
C GLU A 386 -10.10 13.89 42.82
N ALA A 387 -9.26 13.29 41.96
CA ALA A 387 -8.38 14.03 41.07
C ALA A 387 -9.17 14.88 40.04
N ARG A 388 -10.34 14.39 39.62
CA ARG A 388 -11.23 15.09 38.69
C ARG A 388 -12.03 16.19 39.39
N GLU A 389 -12.51 15.95 40.61
CA GLU A 389 -13.20 16.94 41.45
C GLU A 389 -12.25 18.07 41.91
N ALA A 390 -10.98 17.76 42.19
CA ALA A 390 -9.94 18.75 42.53
C ALA A 390 -9.54 19.64 41.34
N LEU A 391 -9.55 19.10 40.12
CA LEU A 391 -9.31 19.85 38.88
C LEU A 391 -10.50 20.73 38.48
N GLU A 392 -11.73 20.30 38.79
CA GLU A 392 -12.96 21.09 38.57
C GLU A 392 -13.11 22.22 39.62
N ALA A 393 -12.60 22.03 40.85
CA ALA A 393 -12.59 23.04 41.91
C ALA A 393 -11.54 24.16 41.73
N ALA A 394 -10.52 23.96 40.88
CA ALA A 394 -9.41 24.90 40.70
C ALA A 394 -9.70 26.11 39.79
N GLY A 395 -10.91 26.22 39.22
CA GLY A 395 -11.49 27.51 38.84
C GLY A 395 -10.66 28.48 37.97
N GLU A 396 -9.92 28.02 36.96
CA GLU A 396 -9.32 28.90 35.94
C GLU A 396 -10.19 28.99 34.68
N SER A 397 -10.61 30.22 34.40
CA SER A 397 -11.68 30.61 33.48
C SER A 397 -11.47 30.28 31.98
N SER A 398 -12.52 29.73 31.38
CA SER A 398 -13.15 30.11 30.09
C SER A 398 -12.36 30.18 28.76
N SER A 399 -11.10 29.76 28.67
CA SER A 399 -10.37 29.62 27.39
C SER A 399 -9.68 28.26 27.19
N ALA A 400 -9.59 27.44 28.24
CA ALA A 400 -8.69 26.28 28.33
C ALA A 400 -9.34 24.88 28.18
N ALA A 401 -10.64 24.80 27.85
CA ALA A 401 -11.37 23.53 27.82
C ALA A 401 -11.02 22.68 26.58
N VAL A 402 -10.79 21.38 26.78
CA VAL A 402 -10.64 20.41 25.68
C VAL A 402 -11.92 20.42 24.84
N LEU A 403 -11.78 20.53 23.51
CA LEU A 403 -12.94 20.58 22.62
C LEU A 403 -13.81 19.33 22.79
N PRO A 404 -15.15 19.46 22.86
CA PRO A 404 -16.05 18.33 22.80
C PRO A 404 -15.71 17.45 21.60
N GLN A 405 -15.59 16.14 21.81
CA GLN A 405 -15.16 15.16 20.80
C GLN A 405 -15.87 15.28 19.43
N PRO A 406 -17.19 15.56 19.34
CA PRO A 406 -17.86 15.76 18.05
C PRO A 406 -17.34 17.00 17.31
N ARG A 407 -17.21 18.14 17.98
CA ARG A 407 -16.63 19.37 17.37
C ARG A 407 -15.18 19.18 16.97
N ARG A 408 -14.40 18.48 17.79
CA ARG A 408 -13.00 18.14 17.51
C ARG A 408 -12.87 17.26 16.26
N LEU A 409 -13.87 16.39 15.99
CA LEU A 409 -13.88 15.55 14.79
C LEU A 409 -13.95 16.40 13.54
N PHE A 410 -15.02 17.18 13.42
CA PHE A 410 -15.30 17.94 12.21
C PHE A 410 -14.18 18.93 11.94
N LEU A 411 -13.68 19.59 12.99
CA LEU A 411 -12.56 20.51 12.86
C LEU A 411 -11.28 19.81 12.40
N ALA A 412 -10.90 18.70 13.03
CA ALA A 412 -9.68 17.98 12.66
C ALA A 412 -9.79 17.30 11.30
N ALA A 413 -10.92 16.66 10.99
CA ALA A 413 -11.17 16.06 9.69
C ALA A 413 -11.14 17.12 8.58
N GLY A 414 -11.76 18.28 8.79
CA GLY A 414 -11.70 19.39 7.83
C GLY A 414 -10.29 19.96 7.65
N LEU A 415 -9.55 20.20 8.74
CA LEU A 415 -8.16 20.67 8.62
C LEU A 415 -7.24 19.63 7.98
N GLY A 416 -7.47 18.35 8.26
CA GLY A 416 -6.79 17.24 7.59
C GLY A 416 -7.11 17.21 6.09
N MET A 417 -8.37 17.41 5.70
CA MET A 417 -8.80 17.52 4.31
C MET A 417 -8.07 18.65 3.58
N GLY A 418 -8.08 19.85 4.15
CA GLY A 418 -7.43 21.00 3.53
C GLY A 418 -5.92 20.84 3.44
N ALA A 419 -5.26 20.28 4.46
CA ALA A 419 -3.84 19.95 4.40
C ALA A 419 -3.53 18.90 3.30
N GLY A 420 -4.36 17.87 3.17
CA GLY A 420 -4.24 16.88 2.10
C GLY A 420 -4.42 17.47 0.71
N ILE A 421 -5.41 18.36 0.52
CA ILE A 421 -5.62 19.09 -0.73
C ILE A 421 -4.39 19.92 -1.09
N LEU A 422 -3.81 20.67 -0.13
CA LEU A 422 -2.59 21.46 -0.38
C LEU A 422 -1.40 20.59 -0.79
N ALA A 423 -1.20 19.46 -0.13
CA ALA A 423 -0.15 18.51 -0.51
C ALA A 423 -0.40 17.97 -1.92
N GLY A 424 -1.66 17.70 -2.26
CA GLY A 424 -2.05 17.19 -3.58
C GLY A 424 -1.85 18.20 -4.70
N ILE A 425 -2.22 19.46 -4.47
CA ILE A 425 -1.94 20.57 -5.40
C ILE A 425 -0.43 20.68 -5.62
N LEU A 426 0.37 20.67 -4.55
CA LEU A 426 1.83 20.82 -4.65
C LEU A 426 2.45 19.66 -5.46
N ILE A 427 2.12 18.41 -5.15
CA ILE A 427 2.62 17.24 -5.87
C ILE A 427 2.16 17.28 -7.32
N GLY A 428 0.86 17.53 -7.56
CA GLY A 428 0.28 17.57 -8.90
C GLY A 428 0.89 18.66 -9.78
N CYS A 429 1.09 19.86 -9.26
CA CYS A 429 1.73 20.94 -10.01
C CYS A 429 3.21 20.66 -10.31
N VAL A 430 3.97 20.15 -9.32
CA VAL A 430 5.39 19.80 -9.53
C VAL A 430 5.52 18.69 -10.57
N GLU A 431 4.69 17.66 -10.49
CA GLU A 431 4.72 16.57 -11.45
C GLU A 431 4.27 17.04 -12.84
N ALA A 432 3.22 17.84 -12.93
CA ALA A 432 2.77 18.42 -14.21
C ALA A 432 3.87 19.31 -14.84
N ALA A 433 4.61 20.07 -14.03
CA ALA A 433 5.75 20.87 -14.52
C ALA A 433 6.90 19.99 -15.03
N VAL A 434 7.20 18.88 -14.34
CA VAL A 434 8.19 17.90 -14.81
C VAL A 434 7.73 17.26 -16.12
N ILE A 435 6.45 16.89 -16.26
CA ILE A 435 5.89 16.39 -17.53
C ILE A 435 6.01 17.47 -18.62
N GLY A 436 5.68 18.72 -18.31
CA GLY A 436 5.74 19.85 -19.23
C GLY A 436 7.14 20.20 -19.73
N SER A 437 8.19 19.93 -18.93
CA SER A 437 9.57 20.10 -19.39
C SER A 437 9.94 19.19 -20.57
N GLY A 438 9.18 18.11 -20.79
CA GLY A 438 9.26 17.23 -21.95
C GLY A 438 8.22 17.53 -23.04
N GLY A 439 7.62 18.72 -23.05
CA GLY A 439 6.57 19.09 -24.01
C GLY A 439 5.21 18.47 -23.71
N PHE A 440 4.15 19.26 -23.85
CA PHE A 440 2.79 18.79 -23.61
C PHE A 440 2.19 18.06 -24.83
N GLY A 441 2.72 18.29 -26.03
CA GLY A 441 2.05 17.90 -27.28
C GLY A 441 0.89 18.85 -27.58
N PRO A 442 -0.17 18.39 -28.27
CA PRO A 442 -1.29 19.25 -28.71
C PRO A 442 -2.27 19.62 -27.59
N GLU A 443 -2.19 18.95 -26.44
CA GLU A 443 -3.04 19.18 -25.27
C GLU A 443 -2.22 19.21 -23.98
N SER A 444 -2.75 19.83 -22.93
CA SER A 444 -2.03 20.01 -21.64
C SER A 444 -2.95 19.83 -20.42
N GLN A 445 -3.94 18.96 -20.56
CA GLN A 445 -4.92 18.59 -19.55
C GLN A 445 -4.27 18.28 -18.19
N VAL A 446 -3.07 17.70 -18.21
CA VAL A 446 -2.26 17.39 -17.03
C VAL A 446 -2.08 18.56 -16.06
N LEU A 447 -2.06 19.80 -16.55
CA LEU A 447 -1.87 21.02 -15.75
C LEU A 447 -2.98 21.25 -14.73
N TRP A 448 -4.22 20.82 -15.02
CA TRP A 448 -5.34 20.92 -14.09
C TRP A 448 -5.79 19.55 -13.57
N TYR A 449 -5.69 18.51 -14.38
CA TYR A 449 -6.07 17.14 -14.03
C TYR A 449 -5.16 16.57 -12.94
N GLY A 450 -3.84 16.77 -13.04
CA GLY A 450 -2.87 16.32 -12.05
C GLY A 450 -3.17 16.86 -10.65
N PRO A 451 -3.20 18.19 -10.44
CA PRO A 451 -3.57 18.80 -9.18
C PRO A 451 -4.92 18.33 -8.64
N LEU A 452 -5.93 18.16 -9.50
CA LEU A 452 -7.25 17.67 -9.11
C LEU A 452 -7.20 16.25 -8.52
N VAL A 453 -6.64 15.29 -9.25
CA VAL A 453 -6.63 13.88 -8.84
C VAL A 453 -5.83 13.70 -7.55
N TYR A 454 -4.65 14.33 -7.45
CA TYR A 454 -3.85 14.28 -6.23
C TYR A 454 -4.57 14.95 -5.05
N ALA A 455 -5.21 16.10 -5.24
CA ALA A 455 -5.94 16.79 -4.18
C ALA A 455 -7.14 15.98 -3.67
N LEU A 456 -7.87 15.28 -4.54
CA LEU A 456 -8.99 14.43 -4.14
C LEU A 456 -8.52 13.25 -3.28
N ILE A 457 -7.50 12.54 -3.74
CA ILE A 457 -6.98 11.35 -3.03
C ILE A 457 -6.35 11.74 -1.70
N LEU A 458 -5.46 12.74 -1.70
CA LEU A 458 -4.78 13.19 -0.49
C LEU A 458 -5.69 13.95 0.45
N GLY A 459 -6.69 14.69 -0.05
CA GLY A 459 -7.74 15.28 0.76
C GLY A 459 -8.55 14.24 1.50
N GLY A 460 -8.89 13.11 0.84
CA GLY A 460 -9.54 11.97 1.48
C GLY A 460 -8.68 11.33 2.58
N LEU A 461 -7.40 11.05 2.29
CA LEU A 461 -6.46 10.51 3.28
C LEU A 461 -6.23 11.47 4.45
N GLY A 462 -6.11 12.77 4.18
CA GLY A 462 -5.98 13.82 5.18
C GLY A 462 -7.21 13.91 6.08
N THR A 463 -8.41 13.76 5.51
CA THR A 463 -9.68 13.70 6.27
C THR A 463 -9.67 12.53 7.25
N ALA A 464 -9.28 11.34 6.79
CA ALA A 464 -9.18 10.15 7.62
C ALA A 464 -8.12 10.32 8.73
N GLY A 465 -6.94 10.84 8.39
CA GLY A 465 -5.88 11.15 9.36
C GLY A 465 -6.30 12.16 10.43
N GLY A 466 -6.99 13.23 10.04
CA GLY A 466 -7.56 14.21 10.96
C GLY A 466 -8.65 13.62 11.87
N ALA A 467 -9.48 12.72 11.33
CA ALA A 467 -10.47 11.99 12.12
C ALA A 467 -9.82 11.10 13.19
N VAL A 468 -8.71 10.41 12.85
CA VAL A 468 -7.91 9.62 13.80
C VAL A 468 -7.28 10.50 14.87
N LEU A 469 -6.61 11.60 14.48
CA LEU A 469 -5.92 12.49 15.42
C LEU A 469 -6.86 13.09 16.45
N SER A 470 -8.12 13.34 16.10
CA SER A 470 -9.08 13.93 17.02
C SER A 470 -9.60 12.99 18.11
N VAL A 471 -9.14 11.74 18.17
CA VAL A 471 -9.24 10.90 19.37
C VAL A 471 -8.41 11.49 20.52
N LEU A 472 -7.27 12.12 20.21
CA LEU A 472 -6.42 12.76 21.21
C LEU A 472 -7.18 13.94 21.87
N PRO A 473 -7.10 14.11 23.21
CA PRO A 473 -7.76 15.17 23.97
C PRO A 473 -7.10 16.53 23.74
N MET A 474 -7.15 17.01 22.49
CA MET A 474 -6.53 18.26 22.04
C MET A 474 -7.45 19.47 22.24
N ARG A 475 -6.85 20.60 22.58
CA ARG A 475 -7.49 21.92 22.58
C ARG A 475 -7.67 22.43 21.15
N GLU A 476 -8.54 23.42 20.96
CA GLU A 476 -8.81 23.97 19.62
C GLU A 476 -7.55 24.52 18.93
N GLU A 477 -6.69 25.22 19.66
CA GLU A 477 -5.43 25.73 19.13
C GLU A 477 -4.46 24.61 18.72
N GLU A 478 -4.47 23.51 19.48
CA GLU A 478 -3.66 22.34 19.17
C GLU A 478 -4.18 21.65 17.92
N VAL A 479 -5.50 21.52 17.78
CA VAL A 479 -6.14 20.97 16.58
C VAL A 479 -5.77 21.82 15.34
N ARG A 480 -5.90 23.15 15.44
CA ARG A 480 -5.61 24.09 14.34
C ARG A 480 -4.13 24.11 13.93
N GLY A 481 -3.21 23.79 14.83
CA GLY A 481 -1.78 23.70 14.51
C GLY A 481 -1.36 22.30 14.08
N TRP A 482 -1.61 21.29 14.91
CA TRP A 482 -1.06 19.94 14.75
C TRP A 482 -1.72 19.12 13.66
N VAL A 483 -3.05 19.20 13.55
CA VAL A 483 -3.75 18.37 12.56
C VAL A 483 -3.35 18.68 11.13
N PRO A 484 -3.32 19.95 10.68
CA PRO A 484 -2.84 20.24 9.33
C PRO A 484 -1.32 20.00 9.18
N THR A 485 -0.51 20.19 10.23
CA THR A 485 0.94 19.88 10.18
C THR A 485 1.19 18.40 9.92
N LEU A 486 0.57 17.54 10.72
CA LEU A 486 0.73 16.09 10.61
C LEU A 486 0.06 15.57 9.34
N GLY A 487 -1.12 16.10 8.98
CA GLY A 487 -1.81 15.77 7.74
C GLY A 487 -0.97 16.13 6.50
N PHE A 488 -0.38 17.32 6.47
CA PHE A 488 0.48 17.77 5.36
C PHE A 488 1.77 16.94 5.30
N ALA A 489 2.44 16.69 6.43
CA ALA A 489 3.63 15.86 6.46
C ALA A 489 3.35 14.41 6.00
N ALA A 490 2.28 13.80 6.51
CA ALA A 490 1.92 12.41 6.23
C ALA A 490 1.44 12.19 4.78
N THR A 491 0.93 13.23 4.13
CA THR A 491 0.50 13.15 2.72
C THR A 491 1.60 13.58 1.76
N LEU A 492 2.29 14.69 2.03
CA LEU A 492 3.32 15.24 1.15
C LEU A 492 4.60 14.38 1.14
N VAL A 493 5.13 14.00 2.31
CA VAL A 493 6.47 13.40 2.36
C VAL A 493 6.50 12.00 1.76
N PRO A 494 5.63 11.05 2.16
CA PRO A 494 5.70 9.69 1.62
C PRO A 494 5.33 9.63 0.14
N LEU A 495 4.27 10.35 -0.27
CA LEU A 495 3.83 10.34 -1.65
C LEU A 495 4.77 11.15 -2.56
N GLY A 496 5.22 12.32 -2.10
CA GLY A 496 6.22 13.13 -2.81
C GLY A 496 7.53 12.37 -2.98
N LEU A 497 7.97 11.63 -1.96
CA LEU A 497 9.11 10.72 -2.06
C LEU A 497 8.88 9.61 -3.10
N ALA A 498 7.70 8.98 -3.11
CA ALA A 498 7.36 7.93 -4.07
C ALA A 498 7.34 8.46 -5.52
N VAL A 499 6.71 9.63 -5.74
CA VAL A 499 6.68 10.31 -7.04
C VAL A 499 8.10 10.71 -7.46
N LEU A 500 8.88 11.30 -6.57
CA LEU A 500 10.26 11.69 -6.85
C LEU A 500 11.13 10.48 -7.20
N LEU A 501 11.07 9.40 -6.43
CA LEU A 501 11.83 8.17 -6.72
C LEU A 501 11.40 7.55 -8.04
N PHE A 502 10.10 7.51 -8.33
CA PHE A 502 9.60 7.02 -9.61
C PHE A 502 10.11 7.88 -10.77
N ARG A 503 10.05 9.21 -10.64
CA ARG A 503 10.51 10.16 -11.66
C ARG A 503 12.01 10.10 -11.87
N VAL A 504 12.80 10.09 -10.80
CA VAL A 504 14.26 9.92 -10.89
C VAL A 504 14.61 8.59 -11.55
N ARG A 505 13.96 7.49 -11.14
CA ARG A 505 14.19 6.18 -11.76
C ARG A 505 13.84 6.19 -13.25
N ARG A 506 12.67 6.72 -13.62
CA ARG A 506 12.16 6.68 -14.99
C ARG A 506 12.86 7.68 -15.91
N ASP A 507 12.99 8.93 -15.47
CA ASP A 507 13.40 10.07 -16.29
C ASP A 507 14.93 10.30 -16.26
N VAL A 508 15.59 10.04 -15.12
CA VAL A 508 17.06 10.24 -14.99
C VAL A 508 17.83 8.93 -15.22
N TYR A 509 17.36 7.83 -14.65
CA TYR A 509 18.04 6.53 -14.70
C TYR A 509 17.43 5.54 -15.71
N LEU A 510 16.50 5.99 -16.57
CA LEU A 510 15.94 5.18 -17.66
C LEU A 510 15.42 3.81 -17.20
N GLU A 511 14.64 3.81 -16.13
CA GLU A 511 14.06 2.64 -15.44
C GLU A 511 15.06 1.77 -14.66
N GLN A 512 16.36 2.07 -14.74
CA GLN A 512 17.37 1.46 -13.88
C GLN A 512 17.30 2.03 -12.46
N MET A 513 17.68 1.22 -11.47
CA MET A 513 17.68 1.66 -10.08
C MET A 513 18.74 2.74 -9.85
N PRO A 514 18.39 3.88 -9.22
CA PRO A 514 19.37 4.88 -8.82
C PRO A 514 20.43 4.27 -7.89
N PRO A 515 21.69 4.72 -7.97
CA PRO A 515 22.75 4.20 -7.12
C PRO A 515 22.47 4.53 -5.64
N LEU A 516 22.97 3.70 -4.74
CA LEU A 516 22.70 3.80 -3.29
C LEU A 516 22.92 5.21 -2.70
N PRO A 517 24.00 5.95 -3.04
CA PRO A 517 24.18 7.31 -2.52
C PRO A 517 23.04 8.27 -2.89
N VAL A 518 22.47 8.13 -4.09
CA VAL A 518 21.35 8.96 -4.56
C VAL A 518 20.07 8.59 -3.82
N LEU A 519 19.82 7.30 -3.61
CA LEU A 519 18.70 6.85 -2.79
C LEU A 519 18.81 7.36 -1.35
N LEU A 520 19.99 7.26 -0.74
CA LEU A 520 20.23 7.78 0.62
C LEU A 520 20.07 9.30 0.69
N ALA A 521 20.52 10.04 -0.33
CA ALA A 521 20.34 11.49 -0.40
C ALA A 521 18.86 11.89 -0.53
N ILE A 522 18.10 11.19 -1.37
CA ILE A 522 16.66 11.41 -1.53
C ILE A 522 15.91 11.10 -0.21
N LEU A 523 16.21 9.97 0.43
CA LEU A 523 15.63 9.59 1.72
C LEU A 523 16.01 10.57 2.83
N GLY A 524 17.27 11.00 2.88
CA GLY A 524 17.77 12.00 3.81
C GLY A 524 17.07 13.35 3.61
N GLY A 525 16.90 13.80 2.36
CA GLY A 525 16.16 15.00 2.02
C GLY A 525 14.69 14.94 2.45
N ALA A 526 14.02 13.81 2.21
CA ALA A 526 12.64 13.58 2.67
C ALA A 526 12.53 13.59 4.21
N ALA A 527 13.50 13.01 4.92
CA ALA A 527 13.57 13.04 6.38
C ALA A 527 13.77 14.47 6.91
N VAL A 528 14.69 15.24 6.31
CA VAL A 528 14.90 16.66 6.65
C VAL A 528 13.64 17.47 6.39
N LEU A 529 12.98 17.28 5.24
CA LEU A 529 11.70 17.93 4.92
C LEU A 529 10.63 17.61 5.97
N ALA A 530 10.49 16.34 6.37
CA ALA A 530 9.57 15.95 7.43
C ALA A 530 9.89 16.65 8.75
N ILE A 531 11.16 16.70 9.15
CA ILE A 531 11.60 17.40 10.37
C ILE A 531 11.26 18.89 10.29
N VAL A 532 11.51 19.55 9.17
CA VAL A 532 11.20 20.97 8.95
C VAL A 532 9.69 21.20 9.05
N ILE A 533 8.87 20.37 8.38
CA ILE A 533 7.41 20.47 8.47
C ILE A 533 6.94 20.28 9.92
N LEU A 534 7.48 19.31 10.65
CA LEU A 534 7.09 19.07 12.04
C LEU A 534 7.54 20.20 12.98
N ALA A 535 8.73 20.76 12.77
CA ALA A 535 9.28 21.83 13.60
C ALA A 535 8.56 23.17 13.38
N PHE A 536 8.28 23.54 12.13
CA PHE A 536 7.75 24.86 11.78
C PHE A 536 6.27 24.85 11.40
N GLY A 537 5.74 23.72 10.93
CA GLY A 537 4.37 23.60 10.43
C GLY A 537 3.34 24.01 11.46
N ARG A 538 3.54 23.66 12.73
CA ARG A 538 2.61 24.07 13.80
C ARG A 538 2.47 25.58 13.89
N ARG A 539 3.59 26.31 13.77
CA ARG A 539 3.59 27.79 13.81
C ARG A 539 2.99 28.38 12.53
N PHE A 540 3.33 27.78 11.39
CA PHE A 540 2.81 28.19 10.08
C PHE A 540 1.29 28.03 9.98
N PHE A 541 0.73 26.86 10.27
CA PHE A 541 -0.70 26.60 10.15
C PHE A 541 -1.56 27.35 11.19
N ARG A 542 -0.95 27.83 12.28
CA ARG A 542 -1.60 28.76 13.22
C ARG A 542 -1.64 30.21 12.74
N SER A 543 -0.76 30.58 11.80
CA SER A 543 -0.72 31.94 11.27
C SER A 543 -1.91 32.23 10.35
N PRO A 544 -2.20 33.50 10.04
CA PRO A 544 -3.23 33.87 9.06
C PRO A 544 -2.99 33.21 7.68
N LEU A 545 -1.73 33.06 7.26
CA LEU A 545 -1.35 32.37 6.02
C LEU A 545 -1.71 30.88 6.06
N GLY A 546 -1.62 30.28 7.25
CA GLY A 546 -2.02 28.90 7.51
C GLY A 546 -3.51 28.61 7.31
N ALA A 547 -4.35 29.66 7.22
CA ALA A 547 -5.77 29.51 6.93
C ALA A 547 -6.04 28.87 5.55
N VAL A 548 -5.06 28.88 4.65
CA VAL A 548 -5.13 28.19 3.35
C VAL A 548 -5.34 26.67 3.49
N ALA A 549 -4.93 26.07 4.61
CA ALA A 549 -5.15 24.65 4.91
C ALA A 549 -6.55 24.33 5.46
N ARG A 550 -7.44 25.32 5.53
CA ARG A 550 -8.86 25.08 5.84
C ARG A 550 -9.58 24.60 4.57
N PRO A 551 -10.64 23.79 4.69
CA PRO A 551 -11.35 23.21 3.53
C PRO A 551 -11.73 24.24 2.47
N GLY A 552 -12.41 25.33 2.86
CA GLY A 552 -12.88 26.35 1.92
C GLY A 552 -11.76 26.99 1.10
N PRO A 553 -10.76 27.63 1.74
CA PRO A 553 -9.59 28.18 1.05
C PRO A 553 -8.80 27.17 0.22
N ALA A 554 -8.62 25.94 0.71
CA ALA A 554 -7.91 24.88 -0.04
C ALA A 554 -8.65 24.49 -1.31
N ILE A 555 -9.99 24.36 -1.24
CA ILE A 555 -10.85 24.09 -2.41
C ILE A 555 -10.83 25.26 -3.37
N LEU A 556 -10.91 26.50 -2.88
CA LEU A 556 -10.82 27.69 -3.74
C LEU A 556 -9.47 27.76 -4.46
N LEU A 557 -8.37 27.45 -3.76
CA LEU A 557 -7.04 27.37 -4.37
C LEU A 557 -6.99 26.28 -5.44
N LEU A 558 -7.56 25.10 -5.15
CA LEU A 558 -7.65 24.01 -6.14
C LEU A 558 -8.41 24.46 -7.39
N LEU A 559 -9.59 25.07 -7.23
CA LEU A 559 -10.38 25.60 -8.34
C LEU A 559 -9.63 26.68 -9.13
N THR A 560 -8.85 27.52 -8.44
CA THR A 560 -8.02 28.55 -9.08
C THR A 560 -6.90 27.93 -9.91
N VAL A 561 -6.20 26.91 -9.37
CA VAL A 561 -5.16 26.16 -10.08
C VAL A 561 -5.75 25.42 -11.28
N MET A 562 -6.93 24.81 -11.12
CA MET A 562 -7.63 24.14 -12.21
C MET A 562 -8.04 25.12 -13.32
N GLY A 563 -8.61 26.27 -12.94
CA GLY A 563 -8.98 27.31 -13.90
C GLY A 563 -7.78 27.85 -14.66
N ALA A 564 -6.65 28.08 -13.98
CA ALA A 564 -5.41 28.49 -14.64
C ALA A 564 -4.90 27.39 -15.59
N GLY A 565 -4.83 26.13 -15.14
CA GLY A 565 -4.36 25.02 -15.98
C GLY A 565 -5.23 24.77 -17.21
N ALA A 566 -6.55 25.02 -17.13
CA ALA A 566 -7.45 24.91 -18.27
C ALA A 566 -7.31 26.09 -19.27
N ILE A 567 -6.94 27.28 -18.82
CA ILE A 567 -6.79 28.48 -19.68
C ILE A 567 -5.42 28.50 -20.38
N PHE A 568 -4.35 28.12 -19.67
CA PHE A 568 -2.98 28.20 -20.19
C PHE A 568 -2.55 26.98 -21.00
N GLY A 569 -3.49 26.08 -21.29
CA GLY A 569 -3.19 24.92 -22.09
C GLY A 569 -3.14 25.23 -23.58
N PRO A 570 -2.08 24.87 -24.32
CA PRO A 570 -2.13 24.91 -25.78
C PRO A 570 -3.32 24.08 -26.26
N SER A 571 -4.15 24.71 -27.08
CA SER A 571 -5.18 24.08 -27.90
C SER A 571 -4.70 24.28 -29.33
N GLU A 572 -3.74 23.47 -29.78
CA GLU A 572 -3.39 23.47 -31.19
C GLU A 572 -4.50 22.74 -31.95
N THR A 573 -5.36 23.53 -32.59
CA THR A 573 -6.28 23.02 -33.59
C THR A 573 -5.45 22.68 -34.83
N THR A 574 -5.42 21.40 -35.20
CA THR A 574 -4.85 20.96 -36.47
C THR A 574 -5.50 21.75 -37.60
N ALA A 575 -4.72 22.55 -38.31
CA ALA A 575 -5.20 23.22 -39.52
C ALA A 575 -5.47 22.14 -40.56
N ILE A 576 -6.73 22.03 -41.00
CA ILE A 576 -7.08 21.17 -42.13
C ILE A 576 -6.38 21.78 -43.35
N VAL A 577 -5.40 21.08 -43.92
CA VAL A 577 -4.78 21.47 -45.18
C VAL A 577 -5.84 21.33 -46.28
N GLU A 578 -6.10 22.40 -47.03
CA GLU A 578 -7.00 22.33 -48.19
C GLU A 578 -6.40 21.37 -49.24
N VAL A 579 -7.23 20.42 -49.69
CA VAL A 579 -6.93 19.54 -50.83
C VAL A 579 -6.52 20.40 -52.01
N ARG A 580 -5.35 20.13 -52.60
CA ARG A 580 -4.87 20.91 -53.75
C ARG A 580 -5.55 20.40 -55.01
N ASP A 581 -6.08 21.31 -55.82
CA ASP A 581 -6.83 20.94 -57.04
C ASP A 581 -5.95 20.37 -58.18
N GLU A 582 -4.61 20.53 -58.12
CA GLU A 582 -3.70 20.05 -59.18
C GLU A 582 -2.35 19.50 -58.65
N ILE A 583 -1.94 18.33 -59.17
CA ILE A 583 -0.61 17.72 -58.91
C ILE A 583 0.49 18.60 -59.55
N PRO A 584 1.54 19.00 -58.80
CA PRO A 584 2.70 19.70 -59.36
C PRO A 584 3.32 18.97 -60.56
N GLU A 585 3.73 19.72 -61.59
CA GLU A 585 4.20 19.13 -62.86
C GLU A 585 5.34 18.12 -62.68
N HIS A 586 6.28 18.38 -61.75
CA HIS A 586 7.41 17.50 -61.46
C HIS A 586 7.03 16.19 -60.73
N LEU A 587 5.79 16.09 -60.23
CA LEU A 587 5.25 14.95 -59.49
C LEU A 587 4.28 14.08 -60.30
N LYS A 588 3.84 14.51 -61.48
CA LYS A 588 2.85 13.78 -62.30
C LYS A 588 3.24 12.33 -62.58
N ASP A 589 4.51 12.08 -62.87
CA ASP A 589 5.03 10.72 -63.17
C ASP A 589 5.62 10.02 -61.94
N ARG A 590 5.48 10.59 -60.74
CA ARG A 590 5.97 9.99 -59.49
C ARG A 590 4.91 9.06 -58.88
N PRO A 591 5.32 8.01 -58.12
CA PRO A 591 4.38 7.11 -57.48
C PRO A 591 3.80 7.72 -56.20
N ASN A 592 2.63 7.23 -55.80
CA ASN A 592 2.18 7.35 -54.41
C ASN A 592 2.97 6.40 -53.52
N VAL A 593 3.15 6.77 -52.25
CA VAL A 593 3.92 5.97 -51.28
C VAL A 593 3.02 5.62 -50.09
N VAL A 594 2.82 4.33 -49.85
CA VAL A 594 2.08 3.81 -48.69
C VAL A 594 3.06 3.00 -47.84
N LEU A 595 3.30 3.45 -46.61
CA LEU A 595 4.14 2.76 -45.64
C LEU A 595 3.24 2.08 -44.60
N VAL A 596 3.17 0.76 -44.64
CA VAL A 596 2.42 -0.04 -43.66
C VAL A 596 3.37 -0.64 -42.62
N ILE A 597 3.08 -0.43 -41.34
CA ILE A 597 3.84 -0.98 -40.21
C ILE A 597 2.88 -1.76 -39.32
N ALA A 598 3.17 -3.04 -39.08
CA ALA A 598 2.46 -3.86 -38.09
C ALA A 598 3.36 -4.07 -36.87
N ASP A 599 2.97 -3.49 -35.73
CA ASP A 599 3.78 -3.47 -34.53
C ASP A 599 3.91 -4.85 -33.89
N THR A 600 5.14 -5.25 -33.57
CA THR A 600 5.51 -6.56 -33.01
C THR A 600 5.13 -7.78 -33.86
N LEU A 601 4.73 -7.59 -35.13
CA LEU A 601 4.48 -8.69 -36.07
C LEU A 601 5.78 -9.46 -36.35
N ARG A 602 5.73 -10.78 -36.18
CA ARG A 602 6.89 -11.65 -36.41
C ARG A 602 6.87 -12.28 -37.79
N ALA A 603 8.04 -12.37 -38.42
CA ALA A 603 8.19 -12.97 -39.74
C ALA A 603 7.78 -14.45 -39.78
N ASP A 604 8.00 -15.21 -38.71
CA ASP A 604 7.62 -16.64 -38.65
C ASP A 604 6.11 -16.90 -38.54
N HIS A 605 5.29 -15.84 -38.60
CA HIS A 605 3.84 -15.91 -38.70
C HIS A 605 3.30 -15.48 -40.09
N LEU A 606 4.18 -15.25 -41.07
CA LEU A 606 3.85 -14.83 -42.42
C LEU A 606 4.09 -15.97 -43.42
N GLY A 607 3.14 -16.22 -44.32
CA GLY A 607 3.26 -17.26 -45.36
C GLY A 607 4.42 -16.99 -46.30
N SER A 608 4.60 -15.73 -46.70
CA SER A 608 5.75 -15.21 -47.46
C SER A 608 7.12 -15.47 -46.83
N TYR A 609 7.18 -15.79 -45.54
CA TYR A 609 8.41 -16.16 -44.81
C TYR A 609 8.42 -17.62 -44.34
N GLY A 610 7.48 -18.45 -44.81
CA GLY A 610 7.46 -19.90 -44.62
C GLY A 610 6.40 -20.43 -43.64
N ASP A 611 5.50 -19.59 -43.12
CA ASP A 611 4.39 -20.07 -42.29
C ASP A 611 3.33 -20.81 -43.13
N THR A 612 3.07 -22.07 -42.83
CA THR A 612 2.14 -22.91 -43.59
C THR A 612 0.69 -22.84 -43.09
N ARG A 613 0.39 -22.03 -42.07
CA ARG A 613 -0.96 -21.94 -41.48
C ARG A 613 -1.95 -21.14 -42.32
N GLY A 614 -1.48 -20.38 -43.32
CA GLY A 614 -2.33 -19.57 -44.20
C GLY A 614 -3.02 -18.40 -43.49
N LEU A 615 -2.37 -17.81 -42.50
CA LEU A 615 -2.94 -16.74 -41.66
C LEU A 615 -2.93 -15.36 -42.34
N THR A 616 -2.12 -15.18 -43.39
CA THR A 616 -1.84 -13.86 -43.99
C THR A 616 -2.08 -13.78 -45.49
N PRO A 617 -3.25 -14.22 -46.02
CA PRO A 617 -3.47 -14.36 -47.46
C PRO A 617 -3.28 -13.07 -48.26
N ASN A 618 -3.65 -11.91 -47.70
CA ASN A 618 -3.48 -10.62 -48.38
C ASN A 618 -2.01 -10.17 -48.44
N LEU A 619 -1.23 -10.43 -47.39
CA LEU A 619 0.21 -10.11 -47.37
C LEU A 619 1.00 -11.06 -48.26
N ASP A 620 0.58 -12.33 -48.33
CA ASP A 620 1.19 -13.33 -49.19
C ASP A 620 0.92 -13.02 -50.68
N ALA A 621 -0.31 -12.61 -51.02
CA ALA A 621 -0.63 -12.13 -52.37
C ALA A 621 0.17 -10.87 -52.75
N MET A 622 0.32 -9.91 -51.82
CA MET A 622 1.16 -8.73 -52.04
C MET A 622 2.64 -9.11 -52.24
N ALA A 623 3.12 -10.13 -51.53
CA ALA A 623 4.48 -10.63 -51.69
C ALA A 623 4.72 -11.29 -53.06
N ASP A 624 3.72 -12.01 -53.59
CA ASP A 624 3.78 -12.65 -54.91
C ASP A 624 3.89 -11.64 -56.06
N GLU A 625 3.30 -10.45 -55.90
CA GLU A 625 3.38 -9.34 -56.86
C GLU A 625 4.55 -8.38 -56.58
N GLY A 626 5.29 -8.60 -55.50
CA GLY A 626 6.26 -7.67 -54.93
C GLY A 626 7.68 -8.22 -54.81
N THR A 627 8.43 -7.68 -53.85
CA THR A 627 9.77 -8.15 -53.49
C THR A 627 9.87 -8.35 -51.99
N VAL A 628 10.29 -9.55 -51.59
CA VAL A 628 10.47 -9.94 -50.18
C VAL A 628 11.94 -9.84 -49.79
N TRP A 629 12.23 -9.29 -48.62
CA TRP A 629 13.59 -9.05 -48.14
C TRP A 629 13.83 -9.71 -46.78
N GLN A 630 15.06 -10.17 -46.53
CA GLN A 630 15.52 -10.40 -45.17
C GLN A 630 16.03 -9.08 -44.58
N ALA A 631 15.13 -8.36 -43.91
CA ALA A 631 15.40 -7.07 -43.29
C ALA A 631 15.58 -7.19 -41.77
N PHE A 632 16.34 -6.26 -41.19
CA PHE A 632 16.54 -6.16 -39.74
C PHE A 632 16.05 -4.81 -39.23
N GLY A 633 15.24 -4.83 -38.16
CA GLY A 633 14.92 -3.62 -37.42
C GLY A 633 16.17 -3.06 -36.73
N GLN A 634 16.35 -1.74 -36.78
CA GLN A 634 17.49 -1.06 -36.14
C GLN A 634 17.34 -0.92 -34.62
N SER A 635 16.20 -1.31 -34.07
CA SER A 635 15.98 -1.44 -32.63
C SER A 635 14.96 -2.54 -32.32
N SER A 636 14.99 -3.02 -31.08
CA SER A 636 14.15 -4.12 -30.60
C SER A 636 12.77 -3.71 -30.10
N TRP A 637 12.42 -2.41 -30.16
CA TRP A 637 11.12 -1.90 -29.70
C TRP A 637 10.65 -0.71 -30.52
N THR A 638 9.34 -0.44 -30.48
CA THR A 638 8.60 0.40 -31.43
C THR A 638 9.20 1.79 -31.64
N LYS A 639 9.39 2.57 -30.56
CA LYS A 639 9.78 3.99 -30.65
C LYS A 639 11.06 4.23 -31.47
N PRO A 640 12.23 3.68 -31.10
CA PRO A 640 13.45 3.89 -31.88
C PRO A 640 13.43 3.20 -33.24
N SER A 641 12.71 2.07 -33.39
CA SER A 641 12.61 1.38 -34.67
C SER A 641 11.89 2.26 -35.71
N VAL A 642 10.73 2.81 -35.35
CA VAL A 642 9.95 3.70 -36.23
C VAL A 642 10.66 5.04 -36.43
N ALA A 643 11.30 5.60 -35.40
CA ALA A 643 12.12 6.80 -35.56
C ALA A 643 13.25 6.60 -36.58
N THR A 644 13.91 5.44 -36.58
CA THR A 644 14.93 5.11 -37.59
C THR A 644 14.32 5.02 -38.99
N ILE A 645 13.14 4.41 -39.15
CA ILE A 645 12.44 4.33 -40.44
C ILE A 645 12.12 5.72 -40.98
N LEU A 646 11.58 6.61 -40.14
CA LEU A 646 11.16 7.95 -40.56
C LEU A 646 12.33 8.88 -40.83
N THR A 647 13.44 8.77 -40.08
CA THR A 647 14.57 9.70 -40.18
C THR A 647 15.71 9.20 -41.05
N SER A 648 15.74 7.91 -41.39
CA SER A 648 16.90 7.24 -42.01
C SER A 648 18.19 7.33 -41.16
N LEU A 649 18.07 7.63 -39.86
CA LEU A 649 19.18 7.72 -38.93
C LEU A 649 19.26 6.48 -38.05
N TYR A 650 20.48 6.06 -37.68
CA TYR A 650 20.65 5.05 -36.64
C TYR A 650 20.05 5.51 -35.31
N ALA A 651 19.64 4.52 -34.51
CA ALA A 651 19.00 4.74 -33.22
C ALA A 651 19.81 5.63 -32.26
N ALA A 652 21.14 5.46 -32.27
CA ALA A 652 22.07 6.28 -31.50
C ALA A 652 22.17 7.74 -31.96
N SER A 653 21.82 8.03 -33.22
CA SER A 653 21.93 9.37 -33.83
C SER A 653 20.69 10.22 -33.59
N HIS A 654 19.48 9.64 -33.68
CA HIS A 654 18.24 10.39 -33.46
C HIS A 654 17.85 10.48 -31.97
N GLY A 655 18.44 9.69 -31.07
CA GLY A 655 18.32 9.88 -29.61
C GLY A 655 16.97 9.50 -28.96
N ALA A 656 15.94 9.17 -29.74
CA ALA A 656 14.64 8.62 -29.28
C ALA A 656 14.74 7.18 -28.71
N MET A 657 15.61 6.99 -27.71
CA MET A 657 16.09 5.69 -27.21
C MET A 657 15.51 5.29 -25.85
N SER A 658 14.66 6.12 -25.24
CA SER A 658 14.05 5.84 -23.95
C SER A 658 12.55 6.19 -23.96
N LYS A 659 11.80 5.65 -22.99
CA LYS A 659 10.36 5.93 -22.88
C LYS A 659 10.02 7.43 -22.85
N PRO A 660 10.71 8.30 -22.07
CA PRO A 660 10.43 9.73 -22.09
C PRO A 660 11.04 10.48 -23.27
N ALA A 661 11.91 9.86 -24.09
CA ALA A 661 12.56 10.56 -25.18
C ALA A 661 11.56 11.01 -26.26
N ILE A 662 11.74 12.23 -26.72
CA ILE A 662 11.05 12.89 -27.82
C ILE A 662 11.94 12.79 -29.05
N LEU A 663 11.36 12.57 -30.23
CA LEU A 663 12.10 12.64 -31.48
C LEU A 663 12.54 14.11 -31.71
N PRO A 664 13.85 14.40 -31.78
CA PRO A 664 14.31 15.76 -32.07
C PRO A 664 13.83 16.25 -33.43
N ASP A 665 13.92 17.56 -33.64
CA ASP A 665 13.66 18.22 -34.92
C ASP A 665 14.76 17.84 -35.93
N VAL A 666 14.55 16.70 -36.59
CA VAL A 666 15.42 16.13 -37.63
C VAL A 666 14.55 15.78 -38.82
N VAL A 667 15.09 15.99 -40.02
CA VAL A 667 14.34 15.77 -41.27
C VAL A 667 13.84 14.32 -41.35
N THR A 668 12.53 14.17 -41.41
CA THR A 668 11.87 12.89 -41.66
C THR A 668 11.56 12.71 -43.15
N ILE A 669 11.22 11.48 -43.56
CA ILE A 669 10.69 11.20 -44.89
C ILE A 669 9.39 11.97 -45.16
N ALA A 670 8.58 12.20 -44.12
CA ALA A 670 7.37 13.01 -44.22
C ALA A 670 7.75 14.47 -44.54
N ASP A 671 8.68 15.08 -43.81
CA ASP A 671 9.18 16.44 -44.09
C ASP A 671 9.72 16.55 -45.52
N ALA A 672 10.54 15.57 -45.94
CA ALA A 672 11.13 15.57 -47.27
C ALA A 672 10.08 15.52 -48.37
N LEU A 673 9.08 14.64 -48.26
CA LEU A 673 8.02 14.49 -49.27
C LEU A 673 7.02 15.65 -49.24
N GLN A 674 6.66 16.14 -48.05
CA GLN A 674 5.83 17.32 -47.88
C GLN A 674 6.46 18.54 -48.56
N SER A 675 7.78 18.74 -48.39
CA SER A 675 8.52 19.84 -49.00
C SER A 675 8.54 19.81 -50.53
N GLU A 676 8.43 18.62 -51.12
CA GLU A 676 8.36 18.40 -52.58
C GLU A 676 6.93 18.55 -53.14
N GLY A 677 5.92 18.63 -52.26
CA GLY A 677 4.52 18.84 -52.61
C GLY A 677 3.63 17.60 -52.53
N TYR A 678 4.06 16.53 -51.87
CA TYR A 678 3.18 15.39 -51.55
C TYR A 678 2.20 15.78 -50.44
N ALA A 679 0.97 15.27 -50.53
CA ALA A 679 0.06 15.21 -49.39
C ALA A 679 0.54 14.12 -48.41
N THR A 680 0.75 14.48 -47.16
CA THR A 680 1.36 13.59 -46.16
C THR A 680 0.38 13.26 -45.03
N SER A 681 0.17 11.98 -44.74
CA SER A 681 -0.67 11.55 -43.61
C SER A 681 -0.07 10.44 -42.75
N GLY A 682 -0.46 10.40 -41.48
CA GLY A 682 -0.07 9.35 -40.53
C GLY A 682 -1.25 8.88 -39.68
N PHE A 683 -1.47 7.57 -39.65
CA PHE A 683 -2.51 6.90 -38.86
C PHE A 683 -1.84 5.93 -37.88
N VAL A 684 -1.79 6.29 -36.60
CA VAL A 684 -1.02 5.54 -35.60
C VAL A 684 -1.83 5.16 -34.37
N SER A 685 -1.67 3.93 -33.91
CA SER A 685 -2.38 3.37 -32.74
C SER A 685 -1.49 3.23 -31.49
N ASN A 686 -0.17 3.42 -31.61
CA ASN A 686 0.77 3.27 -30.51
C ASN A 686 1.15 4.61 -29.86
N ILE A 687 1.01 4.69 -28.53
CA ILE A 687 1.42 5.85 -27.72
C ILE A 687 2.89 6.24 -27.92
N ASN A 688 3.75 5.29 -28.27
CA ASN A 688 5.16 5.56 -28.55
C ASN A 688 5.38 6.44 -29.78
N LEU A 689 4.39 6.55 -30.65
CA LEU A 689 4.35 7.35 -31.86
C LEU A 689 3.37 8.53 -31.73
N ALA A 690 2.94 8.85 -30.50
CA ALA A 690 2.00 9.91 -30.27
C ALA A 690 2.62 11.30 -30.55
N PRO A 691 1.80 12.33 -30.84
CA PRO A 691 2.28 13.67 -31.10
C PRO A 691 3.09 14.29 -29.96
N SER A 692 2.85 13.87 -28.71
CA SER A 692 3.65 14.34 -27.58
C SER A 692 5.10 13.86 -27.58
N PHE A 693 5.46 12.95 -28.49
CA PHE A 693 6.84 12.53 -28.76
C PHE A 693 7.39 13.05 -30.09
N ASN A 694 6.71 14.02 -30.72
CA ASN A 694 7.11 14.68 -31.97
C ASN A 694 7.14 13.76 -33.22
N PHE A 695 6.30 12.72 -33.25
CA PHE A 695 6.20 11.83 -34.43
C PHE A 695 5.27 12.36 -35.53
N GLN A 696 4.48 13.40 -35.23
CA GLN A 696 3.62 14.09 -36.18
C GLN A 696 4.37 15.05 -37.12
N GLN A 697 5.65 15.32 -36.86
CA GLN A 697 6.45 16.24 -37.68
C GLN A 697 6.48 15.80 -39.15
N GLY A 698 6.37 16.77 -40.07
CA GLY A 698 6.38 16.54 -41.51
C GLY A 698 5.08 15.97 -42.10
N PHE A 699 4.05 15.69 -41.30
CA PHE A 699 2.74 15.24 -41.79
C PHE A 699 1.73 16.40 -41.85
N ASP A 700 0.95 16.47 -42.93
CA ASP A 700 -0.17 17.40 -43.10
C ASP A 700 -1.37 16.99 -42.23
N GLU A 701 -1.68 15.69 -42.19
CA GLU A 701 -2.72 15.09 -41.33
C GLU A 701 -2.13 13.96 -40.49
N TYR A 702 -2.14 14.07 -39.16
CA TYR A 702 -1.64 13.02 -38.27
C TYR A 702 -2.66 12.65 -37.19
N THR A 703 -3.20 11.44 -37.28
CA THR A 703 -4.19 10.90 -36.36
C THR A 703 -3.55 9.87 -35.44
N TYR A 704 -3.51 10.21 -34.15
CA TYR A 704 -3.18 9.25 -33.09
C TYR A 704 -4.45 8.70 -32.45
N TYR A 705 -4.64 7.40 -32.59
CA TYR A 705 -5.74 6.64 -32.01
C TYR A 705 -5.43 6.24 -30.57
N ALA A 706 -5.67 7.19 -29.67
CA ALA A 706 -5.48 6.96 -28.24
C ALA A 706 -6.42 5.86 -27.69
N PRO A 707 -5.98 5.11 -26.66
CA PRO A 707 -6.87 4.22 -25.92
C PRO A 707 -7.88 4.99 -25.07
N ASP A 708 -8.93 4.31 -24.65
CA ASP A 708 -9.89 4.80 -23.67
C ASP A 708 -9.20 5.01 -22.31
N TYR A 709 -8.87 6.26 -22.02
CA TYR A 709 -8.24 6.63 -20.76
C TYR A 709 -9.25 6.63 -19.60
N LEU A 710 -8.76 6.31 -18.39
CA LEU A 710 -9.59 6.28 -17.19
C LEU A 710 -10.00 7.68 -16.72
N PHE A 711 -11.27 7.80 -16.28
CA PHE A 711 -11.81 8.97 -15.60
C PHE A 711 -11.64 10.30 -16.37
N GLY A 712 -11.79 10.25 -17.70
CA GLY A 712 -11.67 11.44 -18.56
C GLY A 712 -10.25 12.01 -18.66
N ALA A 713 -9.23 11.23 -18.30
CA ALA A 713 -7.84 11.61 -18.57
C ALA A 713 -7.59 11.68 -20.07
N GLU A 714 -6.67 12.53 -20.48
CA GLU A 714 -6.10 12.57 -21.82
C GLU A 714 -4.64 12.07 -21.79
N GLU A 715 -3.95 12.16 -22.93
CA GLU A 715 -2.62 11.61 -23.13
C GLU A 715 -1.59 12.16 -22.12
N SER A 716 -1.57 13.47 -21.92
CA SER A 716 -0.70 14.19 -20.99
C SER A 716 -0.94 13.76 -19.54
N SER A 717 -2.21 13.56 -19.17
CA SER A 717 -2.64 13.07 -17.85
C SER A 717 -2.26 11.61 -17.62
N SER A 718 -2.21 10.79 -18.69
CA SER A 718 -1.80 9.38 -18.60
C SER A 718 -0.34 9.21 -18.11
N LYS A 719 0.50 10.24 -18.29
CA LYS A 719 1.92 10.26 -17.88
C LYS A 719 2.11 10.42 -16.37
N LEU A 720 1.05 10.69 -15.60
CA LEU A 720 1.11 10.84 -14.15
C LEU A 720 1.39 9.50 -13.45
N VAL A 721 2.19 9.54 -12.36
CA VAL A 721 2.44 8.38 -11.50
C VAL A 721 1.13 7.88 -10.92
N ILE A 722 0.28 8.79 -10.43
CA ILE A 722 -1.01 8.41 -9.87
C ILE A 722 -1.92 7.75 -10.90
N TYR A 723 -1.89 8.19 -12.17
CA TYR A 723 -2.62 7.54 -13.24
C TYR A 723 -2.11 6.11 -13.47
N SER A 724 -0.80 5.90 -13.48
CA SER A 724 -0.21 4.55 -13.60
C SER A 724 -0.67 3.61 -12.49
N ILE A 725 -0.74 4.11 -11.24
CA ILE A 725 -1.26 3.35 -10.10
C ILE A 725 -2.76 3.05 -10.29
N LEU A 726 -3.57 4.05 -10.65
CA LEU A 726 -5.01 3.89 -10.89
C LEU A 726 -5.29 2.92 -12.04
N ARG A 727 -4.49 2.95 -13.11
CA ARG A 727 -4.56 2.03 -14.24
C ARG A 727 -4.30 0.60 -13.82
N VAL A 728 -3.23 0.34 -13.06
CA VAL A 728 -2.92 -1.01 -12.55
C VAL A 728 -4.02 -1.51 -11.61
N VAL A 729 -4.53 -0.64 -10.73
CA VAL A 729 -5.64 -0.98 -9.82
C VAL A 729 -6.91 -1.30 -10.61
N ASN A 730 -7.28 -0.47 -11.59
CA ASN A 730 -8.45 -0.70 -12.44
C ASN A 730 -8.30 -1.99 -13.28
N PHE A 731 -7.13 -2.22 -13.86
CA PHE A 731 -6.80 -3.42 -14.62
C PHE A 731 -6.98 -4.70 -13.79
N LYS A 732 -6.45 -4.72 -12.56
CA LYS A 732 -6.64 -5.85 -11.64
C LYS A 732 -8.10 -6.05 -11.20
N MET A 733 -8.94 -5.05 -11.40
CA MET A 733 -10.35 -5.08 -10.97
C MET A 733 -11.34 -5.45 -12.07
N GLN A 734 -11.04 -5.15 -13.33
CA GLN A 734 -11.94 -5.45 -14.43
C GLN A 734 -11.86 -6.94 -14.80
N LYS A 735 -13.04 -7.58 -14.91
CA LYS A 735 -13.15 -9.00 -15.26
C LYS A 735 -13.00 -9.26 -16.76
N SER A 736 -13.23 -8.25 -17.59
CA SER A 736 -13.18 -8.29 -19.04
C SER A 736 -12.33 -7.12 -19.52
N GLN A 737 -11.42 -7.38 -20.45
CA GLN A 737 -10.55 -6.38 -21.05
C GLN A 737 -10.94 -6.24 -22.51
N TRP A 738 -11.00 -5.01 -22.96
CA TRP A 738 -11.40 -4.66 -24.31
C TRP A 738 -10.21 -4.01 -25.01
N VAL A 739 -10.10 -4.22 -26.31
CA VAL A 739 -8.94 -3.78 -27.10
C VAL A 739 -8.76 -2.27 -27.01
N GLU A 740 -9.87 -1.53 -27.02
CA GLU A 740 -9.97 -0.07 -27.00
C GLU A 740 -9.36 0.54 -25.72
N GLN A 741 -9.17 -0.25 -24.66
CA GLN A 741 -8.48 0.17 -23.43
C GLN A 741 -6.95 0.20 -23.58
N TYR A 742 -6.42 -0.33 -24.67
CA TYR A 742 -4.99 -0.48 -24.96
C TYR A 742 -4.57 0.22 -26.24
N TYR A 743 -5.33 0.03 -27.31
CA TYR A 743 -5.15 0.64 -28.63
C TYR A 743 -6.47 0.56 -29.41
N GLN A 744 -6.59 1.27 -30.52
CA GLN A 744 -7.74 1.12 -31.41
C GLN A 744 -7.47 0.03 -32.45
N ASP A 745 -8.49 -0.80 -32.73
CA ASP A 745 -8.37 -1.92 -33.66
C ASP A 745 -8.07 -1.50 -35.11
N SER A 746 -7.58 -2.43 -35.92
CA SER A 746 -7.29 -2.16 -37.33
C SER A 746 -8.49 -1.68 -38.14
N ARG A 747 -9.74 -1.94 -37.71
CA ARG A 747 -10.94 -1.53 -38.46
C ARG A 747 -11.15 -0.02 -38.35
N THR A 748 -10.96 0.54 -37.16
CA THR A 748 -10.98 1.99 -36.93
C THR A 748 -9.88 2.67 -37.75
N VAL A 749 -8.65 2.14 -37.71
CA VAL A 749 -7.52 2.68 -38.49
C VAL A 749 -7.81 2.61 -40.00
N ASN A 750 -8.35 1.48 -40.48
CA ASN A 750 -8.67 1.30 -41.90
C ASN A 750 -9.78 2.23 -42.39
N ALA A 751 -10.82 2.47 -41.59
CA ALA A 751 -11.93 3.33 -41.98
C ALA A 751 -11.44 4.73 -42.36
N ASP A 752 -10.65 5.34 -41.49
CA ASP A 752 -10.13 6.69 -41.70
C ASP A 752 -9.02 6.74 -42.76
N ALA A 753 -8.13 5.75 -42.79
CA ALA A 753 -7.07 5.68 -43.79
C ALA A 753 -7.65 5.52 -45.21
N LEU A 754 -8.66 4.66 -45.39
CA LEU A 754 -9.32 4.48 -46.68
C LEU A 754 -10.14 5.70 -47.10
N GLU A 755 -10.82 6.36 -46.15
CA GLU A 755 -11.49 7.63 -46.40
C GLU A 755 -10.48 8.70 -46.87
N TRP A 756 -9.35 8.83 -46.19
CA TRP A 756 -8.30 9.78 -46.56
C TRP A 756 -7.71 9.50 -47.94
N LEU A 757 -7.41 8.23 -48.25
CA LEU A 757 -6.95 7.80 -49.57
C LEU A 757 -7.96 8.10 -50.67
N SER A 758 -9.26 7.98 -50.37
CA SER A 758 -10.32 8.30 -51.34
C SER A 758 -10.39 9.81 -51.65
N ARG A 759 -10.11 10.66 -50.66
CA ARG A 759 -10.05 12.12 -50.80
C ARG A 759 -8.84 12.57 -51.63
N HIS A 760 -7.70 11.88 -51.50
CA HIS A 760 -6.42 12.22 -52.14
C HIS A 760 -6.09 11.36 -53.37
N LYS A 761 -7.08 10.69 -53.97
CA LYS A 761 -6.88 9.80 -55.13
C LYS A 761 -6.29 10.51 -56.37
N ASP A 762 -6.56 11.80 -56.49
CA ASP A 762 -6.14 12.66 -57.60
C ASP A 762 -4.87 13.47 -57.24
N ASP A 763 -4.27 13.21 -56.07
CA ASP A 763 -3.04 13.84 -55.59
C ASP A 763 -1.81 12.93 -55.74
N ARG A 764 -0.66 13.43 -55.28
CA ARG A 764 0.50 12.60 -54.93
C ARG A 764 0.65 12.56 -53.43
N PHE A 765 0.65 11.36 -52.86
CA PHE A 765 0.61 11.20 -51.41
C PHE A 765 1.67 10.27 -50.83
N PHE A 766 2.01 10.57 -49.58
CA PHE A 766 2.72 9.69 -48.67
C PHE A 766 1.85 9.42 -47.45
N THR A 767 1.54 8.17 -47.16
CA THR A 767 0.78 7.82 -45.96
C THR A 767 1.48 6.75 -45.14
N LEU A 768 1.55 6.96 -43.82
CA LEU A 768 1.98 5.99 -42.83
C LEU A 768 0.75 5.36 -42.18
N ILE A 769 0.62 4.04 -42.26
CA ILE A 769 -0.45 3.28 -41.60
C ILE A 769 0.19 2.32 -40.59
N HIS A 770 -0.11 2.50 -39.31
CA HIS A 770 0.49 1.73 -38.22
C HIS A 770 -0.55 0.96 -37.39
N TYR A 771 -0.40 -0.36 -37.35
CA TYR A 771 -1.27 -1.29 -36.62
C TYR A 771 -0.64 -1.81 -35.32
N MET A 772 -1.47 -2.08 -34.31
CA MET A 772 -1.06 -2.65 -33.02
C MET A 772 -1.70 -4.01 -32.71
N ASP A 773 -2.52 -4.55 -33.61
CA ASP A 773 -3.26 -5.81 -33.43
C ASP A 773 -2.40 -7.02 -33.00
N PRO A 774 -1.13 -7.18 -33.43
CA PRO A 774 -0.25 -8.25 -32.94
C PRO A 774 0.50 -7.92 -31.64
N HIS A 775 0.23 -6.78 -30.99
CA HIS A 775 0.95 -6.31 -29.80
C HIS A 775 0.32 -6.85 -28.49
N ASP A 776 1.15 -7.07 -27.47
CA ASP A 776 0.69 -7.45 -26.12
C ASP A 776 -0.08 -6.28 -25.44
N PRO A 777 -1.22 -6.55 -24.77
CA PRO A 777 -1.88 -7.85 -24.60
C PRO A 777 -2.63 -8.32 -25.85
N TYR A 778 -2.52 -9.61 -26.16
CA TYR A 778 -3.12 -10.22 -27.35
C TYR A 778 -4.65 -10.31 -27.22
N PHE A 779 -5.37 -9.57 -28.05
CA PHE A 779 -6.83 -9.61 -28.14
C PHE A 779 -7.31 -10.48 -29.31
N VAL A 780 -8.52 -11.01 -29.19
CA VAL A 780 -9.19 -11.69 -30.30
C VAL A 780 -9.96 -10.64 -31.09
N HIS A 781 -9.54 -10.39 -32.32
CA HIS A 781 -10.20 -9.47 -33.23
C HIS A 781 -11.23 -10.23 -34.09
N PRO A 782 -12.41 -9.66 -34.36
CA PRO A 782 -13.34 -10.25 -35.31
C PRO A 782 -12.69 -10.33 -36.70
N TYR A 783 -12.41 -11.54 -37.17
CA TYR A 783 -11.89 -11.77 -38.52
C TYR A 783 -13.06 -12.06 -39.47
N GLU A 784 -13.35 -11.11 -40.37
CA GLU A 784 -14.45 -11.25 -41.33
C GLU A 784 -14.04 -11.94 -42.65
N GLY A 785 -12.76 -12.31 -42.80
CA GLY A 785 -12.25 -13.10 -43.93
C GLY A 785 -12.48 -12.46 -45.30
N ARG A 786 -12.59 -11.13 -45.36
CA ARG A 786 -12.82 -10.35 -46.59
C ARG A 786 -11.71 -9.35 -46.82
#